data_AF-A0ABD5S8K8-F1
#
_entry.id   AF-A0ABD5S8K8-F1
#
_cell.length_a   1.000
_cell.length_b   1.000
_cell.length_c   1.000
_cell.angle_alpha   90.00
_cell.angle_beta   90.00
_cell.angle_gamma   90.00
#
_symmetry.space_group_name_H-M   'P 1'
#
loop_
_entity.id
_entity.type
_entity.pdbx_description
1 polymer ?
#
loop_
_entity_poly.entity_id
_entity_poly.type
_entity_poly.pdbx_seq_one_letter_code
_entity_poly.pdbx_strand_id
1 'polypeptide(L)'
;MSELPPTTSVKRWLVTTNHKDIGILYAITALFFLLFGGVLALLIRLQLWDPANHILSGLAYNEAVTAHGLVMVFWFLSPFAFAFANYFVPLQIGADDLAFPRLNALSYWMYLFSGVLLGISFFQGGTLDAGWTMYAPLNVPMYTPSIGSTGAVLALFMFVVGVTASTVNFLTSIHHSRAEGMGIMDMPMFTWSILATVWMMLFAFAALLAVGLILASDRILGSVYFSATEGGSLLWGHLFWFFGHPEVYIVFFPALGVMLELFQTFSGRRLVGRKWVIIAICLISVQSFLVWMHHMFLTTINLEIKTLMMATTIGISLPFDLLVFALIYTLIKGRVQFTTPFLFAFGALLLFILGGITGVFLGAIVLDYEFRGTYWVVAHFHYVMFGGATALFGGAYYWFPKVTGKMYDEFLGKVHFVIFFISFNLVYFSMFLAWETPRRVFEYNPAFQGMHQAGTIGAFVLGFSFFIMFYNFAKSYVSGPDAGDNPWDYSRTAEWAVSSPPPLENWPNRPSYASGKLEFVKDYVPDGGPAVKTDENGDAVTDGGDSHSDHIREYPYWDKHPSHASIWPFALSLATGIMLLGLSGFNESTEFIFGNAITELSVAISNPIYPALTVIGLLALVGTGVKWGLEDFYAPPSEFAERWPFNGVEKVKLGMWFFLASDVIVFGAFISAAVFIRYNAGWGTWTPIPDSLPGLINTFVLLTSSFTVILALVAAHRKSRKGLLATLGATTLLGFTFLGVKAWEWWTKIYVDGVFLSTVAEGNPYSPVQASVYFVTTGLHAIHVIGGLLIAGFLMYRAYHGAYMEDERPVEYFGLYWHFVDIVWVFLFPLFYLF
;
A
#
# COMPACT_ATOMS: atom_id res chain seq x y z
N MET A 1 21.55 -10.63 -20.63
CA MET A 1 20.35 -11.37 -21.09
C MET A 1 19.35 -10.31 -21.52
N SER A 2 19.31 -9.95 -22.81
CA SER A 2 18.62 -8.75 -23.32
C SER A 2 17.22 -8.99 -23.88
N GLU A 3 16.69 -10.21 -23.81
CA GLU A 3 15.33 -10.50 -24.28
C GLU A 3 14.52 -11.18 -23.17
N LEU A 4 13.44 -10.50 -22.77
CA LEU A 4 12.38 -11.09 -21.94
C LEU A 4 11.89 -12.39 -22.60
N PRO A 5 11.73 -13.49 -21.86
CA PRO A 5 11.17 -14.71 -22.43
C PRO A 5 9.77 -14.46 -23.03
N PRO A 6 9.32 -15.31 -23.98
CA PRO A 6 7.99 -15.19 -24.56
C PRO A 6 6.91 -15.35 -23.48
N THR A 7 5.73 -14.76 -23.71
CA THR A 7 4.59 -14.78 -22.78
C THR A 7 4.08 -16.19 -22.44
N THR A 8 4.34 -17.16 -23.32
CA THR A 8 4.05 -18.58 -23.10
C THR A 8 4.99 -19.26 -22.09
N SER A 9 6.10 -18.62 -21.72
CA SER A 9 7.08 -19.17 -20.79
C SER A 9 6.80 -18.73 -19.36
N VAL A 10 6.69 -19.68 -18.43
CA VAL A 10 6.60 -19.41 -16.98
C VAL A 10 7.78 -18.58 -16.50
N LYS A 11 8.97 -18.76 -17.10
CA LYS A 11 10.17 -17.99 -16.74
C LYS A 11 9.95 -16.48 -16.92
N ARG A 12 9.18 -16.04 -17.92
CA ARG A 12 8.88 -14.61 -18.14
C ARG A 12 8.23 -14.02 -16.90
N TRP A 13 7.17 -14.66 -16.43
CA TRP A 13 6.35 -14.18 -15.32
C TRP A 13 7.12 -14.14 -14.00
N LEU A 14 8.09 -15.04 -13.80
CA LEU A 14 8.95 -15.05 -12.61
C LEU A 14 10.01 -13.94 -12.58
N VAL A 15 10.48 -13.49 -13.74
CA VAL A 15 11.59 -12.53 -13.84
C VAL A 15 11.16 -11.15 -14.30
N THR A 16 9.96 -10.97 -14.83
CA THR A 16 9.56 -9.71 -15.46
C THR A 16 9.59 -8.53 -14.49
N THR A 17 10.07 -7.39 -14.98
CA THR A 17 9.97 -6.10 -14.30
C THR A 17 9.09 -5.11 -15.07
N ASN A 18 8.54 -5.53 -16.22
CA ASN A 18 7.74 -4.67 -17.07
C ASN A 18 6.38 -4.37 -16.43
N HIS A 19 6.01 -3.09 -16.29
CA HIS A 19 4.74 -2.70 -15.64
C HIS A 19 3.49 -3.35 -16.24
N LYS A 20 3.47 -3.69 -17.54
CA LYS A 20 2.31 -4.35 -18.18
C LYS A 20 2.15 -5.78 -17.68
N ASP A 21 3.24 -6.54 -17.67
CA ASP A 21 3.25 -7.91 -17.14
C ASP A 21 2.90 -7.91 -15.64
N ILE A 22 3.49 -6.98 -14.86
CA ILE A 22 3.17 -6.81 -13.43
C ILE A 22 1.68 -6.45 -13.23
N GLY A 23 1.12 -5.58 -14.06
CA GLY A 23 -0.30 -5.24 -14.03
C GLY A 23 -1.19 -6.46 -14.28
N ILE A 24 -0.85 -7.32 -15.25
CA ILE A 24 -1.55 -8.59 -15.51
C ILE A 24 -1.45 -9.53 -14.31
N LEU A 25 -0.27 -9.65 -13.71
CA LEU A 25 -0.04 -10.47 -12.52
C LEU A 25 -0.89 -10.00 -11.33
N TYR A 26 -0.96 -8.69 -11.08
CA TYR A 26 -1.87 -8.11 -10.09
C TYR A 26 -3.34 -8.44 -10.42
N ALA A 27 -3.78 -8.28 -11.67
CA ALA A 27 -5.16 -8.56 -12.07
C ALA A 27 -5.56 -10.01 -11.80
N ILE A 28 -4.75 -10.97 -12.25
CA ILE A 28 -5.02 -12.41 -12.09
C ILE A 28 -5.07 -12.77 -10.60
N THR A 29 -4.09 -12.30 -9.83
CA THR A 29 -4.00 -12.59 -8.39
C THR A 29 -5.18 -11.98 -7.63
N ALA A 30 -5.57 -10.74 -7.94
CA ALA A 30 -6.70 -10.09 -7.31
C ALA A 30 -8.03 -10.78 -7.67
N LEU A 31 -8.21 -11.22 -8.92
CA LEU A 31 -9.39 -11.99 -9.34
C LEU A 31 -9.46 -13.37 -8.68
N PHE A 32 -8.33 -14.00 -8.37
CA PHE A 32 -8.31 -15.19 -7.51
C PHE A 32 -8.81 -14.86 -6.10
N PHE A 33 -8.34 -13.77 -5.50
CA PHE A 33 -8.81 -13.35 -4.17
C PHE A 33 -10.26 -12.90 -4.14
N LEU A 34 -10.80 -12.35 -5.24
CA LEU A 34 -12.24 -12.14 -5.41
C LEU A 34 -13.02 -13.45 -5.29
N LEU A 35 -12.57 -14.50 -5.99
CA LEU A 35 -13.21 -15.82 -5.92
C LEU A 35 -13.09 -16.42 -4.51
N PHE A 36 -11.91 -16.36 -3.90
CA PHE A 36 -11.68 -16.87 -2.56
C PHE A 36 -12.54 -16.14 -1.52
N GLY A 37 -12.51 -14.81 -1.50
CA GLY A 37 -13.34 -13.98 -0.63
C GLY A 37 -14.84 -14.16 -0.92
N GLY A 38 -15.22 -14.36 -2.18
CA GLY A 38 -16.58 -14.68 -2.61
C GLY A 38 -17.07 -16.03 -2.08
N VAL A 39 -16.24 -17.07 -2.10
CA VAL A 39 -16.57 -18.37 -1.49
C VAL A 39 -16.80 -18.23 0.01
N LEU A 40 -15.94 -17.47 0.72
CA LEU A 40 -16.14 -17.18 2.14
C LEU A 40 -17.48 -16.44 2.37
N ALA A 41 -17.82 -15.46 1.52
CA ALA A 41 -19.11 -14.77 1.58
C ALA A 41 -20.29 -15.74 1.38
N LEU A 42 -20.20 -16.66 0.40
CA LEU A 42 -21.24 -17.66 0.17
C LEU A 42 -21.41 -18.61 1.35
N LEU A 43 -20.31 -19.01 2.01
CA LEU A 43 -20.37 -19.84 3.23
C LEU A 43 -21.06 -19.09 4.39
N ILE A 44 -20.75 -17.81 4.59
CA ILE A 44 -21.42 -16.94 5.57
C ILE A 44 -22.92 -16.86 5.26
N ARG A 45 -23.29 -16.61 3.99
CA ARG A 45 -24.69 -16.51 3.57
C ARG A 45 -25.44 -17.83 3.67
N LEU A 46 -24.76 -18.95 3.44
CA LEU A 46 -25.32 -20.29 3.56
C LEU A 46 -25.59 -20.63 5.02
N GLN A 47 -24.68 -20.33 5.95
CA GLN A 47 -24.93 -20.43 7.39
C GLN A 47 -26.17 -19.62 7.77
N LEU A 48 -26.31 -18.40 7.25
CA LEU A 48 -27.40 -17.49 7.57
C LEU A 48 -28.72 -17.75 6.79
N TRP A 49 -28.88 -18.91 6.14
CA TRP A 49 -30.13 -19.29 5.45
C TRP A 49 -31.29 -19.56 6.41
N ASP A 50 -30.98 -20.14 7.58
CA ASP A 50 -31.92 -20.44 8.64
C ASP A 50 -31.41 -19.88 9.98
N PRO A 51 -32.29 -19.36 10.87
CA PRO A 51 -31.90 -18.83 12.17
C PRO A 51 -31.10 -19.80 13.05
N ALA A 52 -31.37 -21.12 12.97
CA ALA A 52 -30.77 -22.15 13.81
C ALA A 52 -29.91 -23.13 12.98
N ASN A 53 -29.26 -22.63 11.92
CA ASN A 53 -28.45 -23.46 11.04
C ASN A 53 -27.13 -23.90 11.71
N HIS A 54 -26.55 -25.01 11.24
CA HIS A 54 -25.35 -25.60 11.84
C HIS A 54 -24.28 -25.97 10.80
N ILE A 55 -24.19 -25.21 9.70
CA ILE A 55 -23.22 -25.45 8.63
C ILE A 55 -21.80 -25.06 9.07
N LEU A 56 -21.68 -23.93 9.76
CA LEU A 56 -20.43 -23.46 10.37
C LEU A 56 -20.58 -23.46 11.89
N SER A 57 -19.52 -23.86 12.60
CA SER A 57 -19.40 -23.56 14.03
C SER A 57 -19.23 -22.05 14.23
N GLY A 58 -19.50 -21.55 15.44
CA GLY A 58 -19.31 -20.12 15.75
C GLY A 58 -17.89 -19.62 15.47
N LEU A 59 -16.87 -20.44 15.78
CA LEU A 59 -15.47 -20.12 15.46
C LEU A 59 -15.23 -20.06 13.95
N ALA A 60 -15.63 -21.09 13.20
CA ALA A 60 -15.45 -21.14 11.76
C ALA A 60 -16.19 -19.99 11.04
N TYR A 61 -17.35 -19.57 11.56
CA TYR A 61 -18.06 -18.40 11.08
C TYR A 61 -17.26 -17.11 11.30
N ASN A 62 -16.69 -16.91 12.49
CA ASN A 62 -15.89 -15.74 12.79
C ASN A 62 -14.59 -15.70 11.98
N GLU A 63 -13.92 -16.83 11.78
CA GLU A 63 -12.77 -16.96 10.86
C GLU A 63 -13.17 -16.60 9.43
N ALA A 64 -14.29 -17.13 8.93
CA ALA A 64 -14.77 -16.83 7.58
C ALA A 64 -15.12 -15.34 7.40
N VAL A 65 -15.80 -14.73 8.37
CA VAL A 65 -16.14 -13.30 8.37
C VAL A 65 -14.88 -12.42 8.42
N THR A 66 -13.90 -12.82 9.23
CA THR A 66 -12.63 -12.10 9.37
C THR A 66 -11.82 -12.17 8.08
N ALA A 67 -11.60 -13.38 7.57
CA ALA A 67 -10.86 -13.61 6.34
C ALA A 67 -11.56 -12.99 5.13
N HIS A 68 -12.89 -13.08 5.02
CA HIS A 68 -13.64 -12.42 3.94
C HIS A 68 -13.35 -10.91 3.92
N GLY A 69 -13.50 -10.23 5.06
CA GLY A 69 -13.28 -8.79 5.14
C GLY A 69 -11.82 -8.40 4.84
N LEU A 70 -10.84 -9.14 5.38
CA LEU A 70 -9.42 -8.90 5.12
C LEU A 70 -9.08 -9.12 3.64
N VAL A 71 -9.49 -10.25 3.06
CA VAL A 71 -9.24 -10.60 1.66
C VAL A 71 -9.85 -9.57 0.72
N MET A 72 -11.09 -9.17 0.94
CA MET A 72 -11.77 -8.26 0.04
C MET A 72 -11.14 -6.86 0.05
N VAL A 73 -10.81 -6.31 1.22
CA VAL A 73 -10.23 -4.97 1.33
C VAL A 73 -8.77 -4.96 0.87
N PHE A 74 -7.94 -5.84 1.42
CA PHE A 74 -6.49 -5.78 1.22
C PHE A 74 -6.00 -6.60 0.02
N TRP A 75 -6.54 -7.80 -0.20
CA TRP A 75 -6.03 -8.70 -1.25
C TRP A 75 -6.79 -8.63 -2.58
N PHE A 76 -7.99 -8.05 -2.61
CA PHE A 76 -8.77 -7.88 -3.84
C PHE A 76 -8.89 -6.41 -4.26
N LEU A 77 -9.60 -5.56 -3.52
CA LEU A 77 -10.03 -4.24 -4.01
C LEU A 77 -8.86 -3.34 -4.40
N SER A 78 -7.95 -3.06 -3.45
CA SER A 78 -6.77 -2.23 -3.71
C SER A 78 -5.83 -2.85 -4.77
N PRO A 79 -5.46 -4.14 -4.69
CA PRO A 79 -4.66 -4.79 -5.73
C PRO A 79 -5.30 -4.82 -7.12
N PHE A 80 -6.62 -4.99 -7.22
CA PHE A 80 -7.33 -4.97 -8.51
C PHE A 80 -7.29 -3.58 -9.14
N ALA A 81 -7.49 -2.53 -8.35
CA ALA A 81 -7.28 -1.16 -8.80
C ALA A 81 -5.83 -0.91 -9.27
N PHE A 82 -4.85 -1.41 -8.51
CA PHE A 82 -3.43 -1.25 -8.83
C PHE A 82 -2.97 -2.12 -10.01
N ALA A 83 -3.73 -3.14 -10.41
CA ALA A 83 -3.54 -3.83 -11.68
C ALA A 83 -3.69 -2.85 -12.86
N PHE A 84 -4.77 -2.05 -12.84
CA PHE A 84 -4.99 -0.99 -13.83
C PHE A 84 -3.95 0.12 -13.70
N ALA A 85 -3.60 0.54 -12.48
CA ALA A 85 -2.59 1.58 -12.28
C ALA A 85 -1.24 1.19 -12.89
N ASN A 86 -0.78 -0.04 -12.62
CA ASN A 86 0.46 -0.58 -13.18
C ASN A 86 0.44 -0.59 -14.71
N TYR A 87 -0.64 -1.07 -15.31
CA TYR A 87 -0.70 -1.19 -16.75
C TYR A 87 -0.83 0.18 -17.44
N PHE A 88 -1.74 1.04 -16.96
CA PHE A 88 -2.18 2.22 -17.70
C PHE A 88 -1.55 3.53 -17.27
N VAL A 89 -1.08 3.70 -16.02
CA VAL A 89 -0.48 4.99 -15.61
C VAL A 89 0.76 5.33 -16.45
N PRO A 90 1.74 4.43 -16.64
CA PRO A 90 2.89 4.73 -17.50
C PRO A 90 2.46 5.08 -18.93
N LEU A 91 1.50 4.35 -19.50
CA LEU A 91 0.96 4.66 -20.83
C LEU A 91 0.27 6.03 -20.87
N GLN A 92 -0.51 6.38 -19.85
CA GLN A 92 -1.27 7.63 -19.78
C GLN A 92 -0.39 8.86 -19.59
N ILE A 93 0.75 8.72 -18.93
CA ILE A 93 1.72 9.82 -18.76
C ILE A 93 2.80 9.85 -19.83
N GLY A 94 2.79 8.91 -20.78
CA GLY A 94 3.81 8.82 -21.84
C GLY A 94 5.19 8.36 -21.34
N ALA A 95 5.23 7.48 -20.34
CA ALA A 95 6.46 6.87 -19.84
C ALA A 95 6.69 5.48 -20.46
N ASP A 96 7.95 5.05 -20.48
CA ASP A 96 8.34 3.70 -20.92
C ASP A 96 8.07 2.64 -19.85
N ASP A 97 8.20 3.00 -18.58
CA ASP A 97 7.92 2.16 -17.42
C ASP A 97 7.73 3.03 -16.16
N LEU A 98 7.46 2.41 -15.02
CA LEU A 98 7.55 3.07 -13.72
C LEU A 98 9.01 3.41 -13.36
N ALA A 99 9.17 4.38 -12.45
CA ALA A 99 10.45 4.94 -12.03
C ALA A 99 11.46 3.88 -11.57
N PHE A 100 10.98 2.85 -10.86
CA PHE A 100 11.76 1.75 -10.31
C PHE A 100 11.17 0.38 -10.68
N PRO A 101 11.47 -0.17 -11.87
CA PRO A 101 10.86 -1.43 -12.36
C PRO A 101 11.07 -2.64 -11.43
N ARG A 102 12.28 -2.79 -10.86
CA ARG A 102 12.57 -3.88 -9.89
C ARG A 102 11.80 -3.71 -8.57
N LEU A 103 11.60 -2.48 -8.11
CA LEU A 103 10.80 -2.20 -6.91
C LEU A 103 9.32 -2.51 -7.16
N ASN A 104 8.84 -2.27 -8.38
CA ASN A 104 7.50 -2.65 -8.81
C ASN A 104 7.27 -4.16 -8.80
N ALA A 105 8.23 -4.92 -9.34
CA ALA A 105 8.19 -6.38 -9.27
C ALA A 105 8.19 -6.86 -7.81
N LEU A 106 8.99 -6.21 -6.95
CA LEU A 106 9.05 -6.55 -5.52
C LEU A 106 7.69 -6.35 -4.84
N SER A 107 7.01 -5.22 -5.10
CA SER A 107 5.70 -4.96 -4.49
C SER A 107 4.67 -6.02 -4.88
N TYR A 108 4.69 -6.49 -6.14
CA TYR A 108 3.83 -7.59 -6.57
C TYR A 108 4.13 -8.89 -5.83
N TRP A 109 5.40 -9.30 -5.77
CA TRP A 109 5.77 -10.56 -5.13
C TRP A 109 5.51 -10.55 -3.62
N MET A 110 5.71 -9.42 -2.95
CA MET A 110 5.30 -9.25 -1.54
C MET A 110 3.79 -9.43 -1.37
N TYR A 111 2.99 -8.88 -2.29
CA TYR A 111 1.53 -9.05 -2.29
C TYR A 111 1.11 -10.52 -2.53
N LEU A 112 1.73 -11.23 -3.48
CA LEU A 112 1.39 -12.63 -3.71
C LEU A 112 1.75 -13.49 -2.48
N PHE A 113 2.98 -13.38 -1.98
CA PHE A 113 3.45 -14.21 -0.88
C PHE A 113 2.79 -13.86 0.45
N SER A 114 2.33 -12.62 0.65
CA SER A 114 1.47 -12.30 1.80
C SER A 114 0.13 -13.04 1.72
N GLY A 115 -0.46 -13.13 0.54
CA GLY A 115 -1.68 -13.89 0.30
C GLY A 115 -1.49 -15.40 0.50
N VAL A 116 -0.33 -15.94 0.09
CA VAL A 116 0.05 -17.32 0.40
C VAL A 116 0.19 -17.53 1.91
N LEU A 117 0.81 -16.60 2.63
CA LEU A 117 0.95 -16.68 4.09
C LEU A 117 -0.41 -16.65 4.81
N LEU A 118 -1.34 -15.82 4.33
CA LEU A 118 -2.74 -15.83 4.79
C LEU A 118 -3.45 -17.15 4.49
N GLY A 119 -3.19 -17.77 3.33
CA GLY A 119 -3.72 -19.10 3.02
C GLY A 119 -3.17 -20.18 3.95
N ILE A 120 -1.87 -20.13 4.26
CA ILE A 120 -1.22 -21.05 5.18
C ILE A 120 -1.78 -20.92 6.61
N SER A 121 -2.20 -19.73 7.04
CA SER A 121 -2.66 -19.50 8.40
C SER A 121 -3.85 -20.37 8.81
N PHE A 122 -4.76 -20.70 7.88
CA PHE A 122 -5.87 -21.63 8.12
C PHE A 122 -5.40 -23.02 8.57
N PHE A 123 -4.20 -23.43 8.16
CA PHE A 123 -3.62 -24.74 8.48
C PHE A 123 -2.72 -24.72 9.72
N GLN A 124 -2.61 -23.58 10.41
CA GLN A 124 -1.80 -23.40 11.62
C GLN A 124 -2.69 -23.40 12.89
N GLY A 125 -3.66 -24.30 12.93
CA GLY A 125 -4.61 -24.45 14.06
C GLY A 125 -5.82 -23.51 14.03
N GLY A 126 -6.02 -22.80 12.92
CA GLY A 126 -7.08 -21.79 12.75
C GLY A 126 -6.50 -20.42 12.41
N THR A 127 -7.25 -19.60 11.69
CA THR A 127 -6.83 -18.24 11.30
C THR A 127 -7.35 -17.20 12.30
N LEU A 128 -7.13 -15.92 12.02
CA LEU A 128 -7.66 -14.84 12.86
C LEU A 128 -9.20 -14.79 12.78
N ASP A 129 -9.86 -14.64 13.93
CA ASP A 129 -11.32 -14.65 14.10
C ASP A 129 -11.87 -13.37 14.78
N ALA A 130 -11.10 -12.27 14.75
CA ALA A 130 -11.41 -11.00 15.41
C ALA A 130 -12.12 -9.94 14.53
N GLY A 131 -12.61 -10.33 13.35
CA GLY A 131 -13.09 -9.46 12.29
C GLY A 131 -11.96 -8.69 11.58
N TRP A 132 -12.22 -8.16 10.38
CA TRP A 132 -11.17 -7.44 9.61
C TRP A 132 -10.64 -6.16 10.28
N THR A 133 -11.42 -5.59 11.21
CA THR A 133 -11.01 -4.46 12.05
C THR A 133 -10.05 -4.85 13.17
N MET A 134 -9.93 -6.16 13.43
CA MET A 134 -9.03 -6.79 14.40
C MET A 134 -8.99 -6.02 15.72
N TYR A 135 -10.13 -5.71 16.34
CA TYR A 135 -10.16 -4.82 17.50
C TYR A 135 -9.37 -5.39 18.68
N ALA A 136 -8.56 -4.56 19.31
CA ALA A 136 -8.01 -4.85 20.62
C ALA A 136 -9.10 -4.74 21.72
N PRO A 137 -9.06 -5.58 22.76
CA PRO A 137 -8.00 -6.58 23.04
C PRO A 137 -8.21 -7.93 22.35
N LEU A 138 -9.30 -8.15 21.60
CA LEU A 138 -9.61 -9.46 21.00
C LEU A 138 -8.51 -9.96 20.05
N ASN A 139 -7.74 -9.06 19.42
CA ASN A 139 -6.66 -9.38 18.51
C ASN A 139 -5.33 -9.83 19.17
N VAL A 140 -5.21 -9.80 20.51
CA VAL A 140 -3.99 -10.24 21.21
C VAL A 140 -4.03 -11.74 21.53
N PRO A 141 -2.87 -12.40 21.79
CA PRO A 141 -2.80 -13.85 21.97
C PRO A 141 -3.69 -14.40 23.09
N MET A 142 -3.95 -13.59 24.12
CA MET A 142 -4.84 -13.96 25.23
C MET A 142 -6.24 -14.40 24.76
N TYR A 143 -6.76 -13.79 23.69
CA TYR A 143 -8.08 -14.12 23.15
C TYR A 143 -8.01 -14.93 21.85
N THR A 144 -6.95 -14.75 21.06
CA THR A 144 -6.75 -15.43 19.78
C THR A 144 -5.39 -16.14 19.76
N PRO A 145 -5.21 -17.24 20.51
CA PRO A 145 -3.91 -17.84 20.76
C PRO A 145 -3.34 -18.66 19.59
N SER A 146 -4.12 -18.88 18.51
CA SER A 146 -3.70 -19.74 17.41
C SER A 146 -2.46 -19.18 16.70
N ILE A 147 -1.57 -20.08 16.27
CA ILE A 147 -0.40 -19.73 15.46
C ILE A 147 -0.85 -19.07 14.15
N GLY A 148 -1.93 -19.57 13.55
CA GLY A 148 -2.49 -18.97 12.34
C GLY A 148 -3.05 -17.56 12.55
N SER A 149 -3.53 -17.19 13.74
CA SER A 149 -3.86 -15.78 14.01
C SER A 149 -2.62 -14.88 13.88
N THR A 150 -1.47 -15.33 14.39
CA THR A 150 -0.19 -14.62 14.22
C THR A 150 0.26 -14.65 12.75
N GLY A 151 0.12 -15.79 12.07
CA GLY A 151 0.39 -15.92 10.63
C GLY A 151 -0.41 -14.95 9.77
N ALA A 152 -1.69 -14.74 10.07
CA ALA A 152 -2.56 -13.80 9.36
C ALA A 152 -2.15 -12.33 9.60
N VAL A 153 -1.73 -11.97 10.83
CA VAL A 153 -1.18 -10.65 11.15
C VAL A 153 0.12 -10.41 10.38
N LEU A 154 1.02 -11.40 10.34
CA LEU A 154 2.27 -11.30 9.60
C LEU A 154 2.07 -11.26 8.08
N ALA A 155 1.03 -11.93 7.57
CA ALA A 155 0.59 -11.79 6.18
C ALA A 155 0.18 -10.34 5.88
N LEU A 156 -0.66 -9.73 6.71
CA LEU A 156 -1.02 -8.33 6.53
C LEU A 156 0.20 -7.40 6.61
N PHE A 157 1.11 -7.64 7.56
CA PHE A 157 2.36 -6.89 7.65
C PHE A 157 3.18 -6.96 6.35
N MET A 158 3.36 -8.16 5.79
CA MET A 158 4.07 -8.35 4.52
C MET A 158 3.40 -7.63 3.35
N PHE A 159 2.06 -7.68 3.30
CA PHE A 159 1.28 -6.94 2.31
C PHE A 159 1.57 -5.45 2.38
N VAL A 160 1.52 -4.86 3.58
CA VAL A 160 1.74 -3.43 3.80
C VAL A 160 3.15 -3.00 3.40
N VAL A 161 4.19 -3.82 3.68
CA VAL A 161 5.56 -3.54 3.21
C VAL A 161 5.63 -3.49 1.68
N GLY A 162 4.94 -4.41 0.99
CA GLY A 162 4.82 -4.38 -0.48
C GLY A 162 4.09 -3.14 -0.99
N VAL A 163 3.05 -2.70 -0.29
CA VAL A 163 2.30 -1.48 -0.61
C VAL A 163 3.19 -0.23 -0.49
N THR A 164 3.99 -0.10 0.56
CA THR A 164 4.93 1.03 0.72
C THR A 164 5.88 1.14 -0.47
N ALA A 165 6.43 0.02 -0.94
CA ALA A 165 7.29 -0.01 -2.12
C ALA A 165 6.57 0.45 -3.39
N SER A 166 5.33 0.01 -3.59
CA SER A 166 4.47 0.45 -4.70
C SER A 166 4.18 1.96 -4.64
N THR A 167 3.81 2.48 -3.46
CA THR A 167 3.50 3.89 -3.23
C THR A 167 4.65 4.81 -3.60
N VAL A 168 5.87 4.50 -3.12
CA VAL A 168 7.08 5.28 -3.46
C VAL A 168 7.32 5.27 -4.97
N ASN A 169 7.13 4.12 -5.62
CA ASN A 169 7.34 3.98 -7.04
C ASN A 169 6.34 4.81 -7.87
N PHE A 170 5.04 4.74 -7.58
CA PHE A 170 4.03 5.52 -8.30
C PHE A 170 4.16 7.03 -8.06
N LEU A 171 4.41 7.46 -6.82
CA LEU A 171 4.64 8.89 -6.52
C LEU A 171 5.82 9.44 -7.32
N THR A 172 6.93 8.70 -7.33
CA THR A 172 8.11 9.08 -8.11
C THR A 172 7.79 9.09 -9.61
N SER A 173 7.11 8.06 -10.11
CA SER A 173 6.76 7.93 -11.53
C SER A 173 5.90 9.09 -12.02
N ILE A 174 4.80 9.38 -11.32
CA ILE A 174 3.85 10.41 -11.74
C ILE A 174 4.44 11.82 -11.61
N HIS A 175 5.30 12.08 -10.61
CA HIS A 175 5.91 13.41 -10.45
C HIS A 175 7.13 13.65 -11.34
N HIS A 176 7.86 12.60 -11.70
CA HIS A 176 9.15 12.74 -12.40
C HIS A 176 9.13 12.30 -13.87
N SER A 177 8.31 11.30 -14.23
CA SER A 177 8.43 10.55 -15.50
C SER A 177 7.30 10.84 -16.49
N ARG A 178 6.60 11.97 -16.34
CA ARG A 178 5.61 12.42 -17.34
C ARG A 178 6.30 12.73 -18.68
N ALA A 179 5.54 12.73 -19.75
CA ALA A 179 5.99 13.17 -21.07
C ALA A 179 6.19 14.71 -21.11
N GLU A 180 7.04 15.15 -22.04
CA GLU A 180 7.33 16.56 -22.24
C GLU A 180 6.06 17.37 -22.53
N GLY A 181 5.94 18.56 -21.94
CA GLY A 181 4.77 19.42 -22.11
C GLY A 181 3.50 18.96 -21.38
N MET A 182 3.51 17.80 -20.70
CA MET A 182 2.40 17.36 -19.85
C MET A 182 2.53 17.91 -18.44
N GLY A 183 1.77 18.97 -18.15
CA GLY A 183 1.62 19.48 -16.79
C GLY A 183 0.82 18.54 -15.90
N ILE A 184 0.97 18.66 -14.58
CA ILE A 184 0.22 17.83 -13.63
C ILE A 184 -1.28 17.99 -13.87
N MET A 185 -1.75 19.22 -14.11
CA MET A 185 -3.16 19.52 -14.37
C MET A 185 -3.68 18.96 -15.69
N ASP A 186 -2.85 18.47 -16.60
CA ASP A 186 -3.27 17.98 -17.91
C ASP A 186 -3.40 16.45 -17.98
N MET A 187 -2.93 15.73 -16.94
CA MET A 187 -3.01 14.26 -16.88
C MET A 187 -4.46 13.73 -17.02
N PRO A 188 -4.65 12.51 -17.54
CA PRO A 188 -5.95 11.84 -17.53
C PRO A 188 -6.55 11.73 -16.11
N MET A 189 -7.88 11.64 -16.02
CA MET A 189 -8.58 11.62 -14.73
C MET A 189 -8.34 10.33 -13.95
N PHE A 190 -8.13 9.20 -14.64
CA PHE A 190 -7.70 7.97 -13.99
C PHE A 190 -6.33 8.16 -13.31
N THR A 191 -5.33 8.65 -14.02
CA THR A 191 -4.00 8.94 -13.46
C THR A 191 -4.05 9.95 -12.32
N TRP A 192 -4.85 11.02 -12.42
CA TRP A 192 -5.05 11.97 -11.31
C TRP A 192 -5.63 11.30 -10.06
N SER A 193 -6.60 10.41 -10.25
CA SER A 193 -7.20 9.67 -9.15
C SER A 193 -6.21 8.70 -8.52
N ILE A 194 -5.35 8.05 -9.32
CA ILE A 194 -4.23 7.25 -8.81
C ILE A 194 -3.23 8.12 -8.04
N LEU A 195 -2.88 9.31 -8.54
CA LEU A 195 -1.98 10.22 -7.83
C LEU A 195 -2.50 10.56 -6.42
N ALA A 196 -3.78 10.93 -6.32
CA ALA A 196 -4.41 11.20 -5.04
C ALA A 196 -4.45 9.94 -4.14
N THR A 197 -4.71 8.77 -4.74
CA THR A 197 -4.68 7.47 -4.07
C THR A 197 -3.31 7.20 -3.44
N VAL A 198 -2.22 7.31 -4.20
CA VAL A 198 -0.87 6.99 -3.69
C VAL A 198 -0.36 8.01 -2.68
N TRP A 199 -0.80 9.27 -2.75
CA TRP A 199 -0.56 10.23 -1.66
C TRP A 199 -1.24 9.83 -0.37
N MET A 200 -2.52 9.43 -0.41
CA MET A 200 -3.19 8.92 0.78
C MET A 200 -2.51 7.64 1.29
N MET A 201 -2.12 6.73 0.40
CA MET A 201 -1.43 5.49 0.78
C MET A 201 -0.13 5.75 1.54
N LEU A 202 0.64 6.78 1.15
CA LEU A 202 1.89 7.14 1.81
C LEU A 202 1.71 7.34 3.32
N PHE A 203 0.64 8.02 3.71
CA PHE A 203 0.35 8.30 5.12
C PHE A 203 -0.46 7.17 5.78
N ALA A 204 -1.49 6.66 5.11
CA ALA A 204 -2.39 5.66 5.68
C ALA A 204 -1.71 4.30 5.88
N PHE A 205 -1.02 3.78 4.87
CA PHE A 205 -0.35 2.48 4.99
C PHE A 205 0.87 2.54 5.89
N ALA A 206 1.56 3.68 6.00
CA ALA A 206 2.61 3.86 7.00
C ALA A 206 2.06 3.77 8.44
N ALA A 207 0.87 4.34 8.71
CA ALA A 207 0.21 4.16 10.00
C ALA A 207 -0.20 2.69 10.25
N LEU A 208 -0.74 2.00 9.23
CA LEU A 208 -1.05 0.57 9.34
C LEU A 208 0.20 -0.28 9.55
N LEU A 209 1.32 0.07 8.92
CA LEU A 209 2.60 -0.61 9.10
C LEU A 209 3.05 -0.53 10.57
N ALA A 210 2.92 0.66 11.18
CA ALA A 210 3.22 0.84 12.59
C ALA A 210 2.31 -0.01 13.49
N VAL A 211 1.00 0.01 13.25
CA VAL A 211 0.04 -0.81 14.01
C VAL A 211 0.32 -2.30 13.86
N GLY A 212 0.62 -2.76 12.64
CA GLY A 212 0.96 -4.14 12.35
C GLY A 212 2.25 -4.58 13.05
N LEU A 213 3.26 -3.70 13.11
CA LEU A 213 4.49 -3.95 13.86
C LEU A 213 4.25 -4.04 15.37
N ILE A 214 3.46 -3.13 15.95
CA ILE A 214 3.10 -3.17 17.37
C ILE A 214 2.31 -4.45 17.67
N LEU A 215 1.35 -4.82 16.83
CA LEU A 215 0.56 -6.03 17.04
C LEU A 215 1.42 -7.29 16.88
N ALA A 216 2.30 -7.34 15.89
CA ALA A 216 3.25 -8.43 15.74
C ALA A 216 4.15 -8.56 16.97
N SER A 217 4.58 -7.44 17.56
CA SER A 217 5.33 -7.42 18.82
C SER A 217 4.51 -7.98 19.98
N ASP A 218 3.25 -7.54 20.17
CA ASP A 218 2.38 -8.06 21.23
C ASP A 218 2.16 -9.58 21.08
N ARG A 219 2.15 -10.08 19.85
CA ARG A 219 1.93 -11.50 19.55
C ARG A 219 3.17 -12.38 19.62
N ILE A 220 4.34 -11.86 19.26
CA ILE A 220 5.58 -12.64 19.09
C ILE A 220 6.52 -12.43 20.29
N LEU A 221 6.66 -11.18 20.74
CA LEU A 221 7.59 -10.78 21.79
C LEU A 221 6.92 -10.71 23.17
N GLY A 222 5.58 -10.69 23.21
CA GLY A 222 4.83 -10.54 24.46
C GLY A 222 4.82 -9.11 24.99
N SER A 223 4.95 -8.10 24.11
CA SER A 223 4.73 -6.71 24.51
C SER A 223 3.26 -6.45 24.87
N VAL A 224 3.04 -5.36 25.62
CA VAL A 224 1.75 -5.01 26.22
C VAL A 224 1.36 -3.61 25.75
N TYR A 225 1.07 -3.44 24.46
CA TYR A 225 0.50 -2.19 23.95
C TYR A 225 -1.03 -2.23 23.95
N PHE A 226 -1.59 -3.22 23.28
CA PHE A 226 -3.03 -3.27 22.99
C PHE A 226 -3.83 -3.98 24.08
N SER A 227 -3.16 -4.79 24.90
CA SER A 227 -3.70 -5.38 26.13
C SER A 227 -3.61 -4.45 27.36
N ALA A 228 -2.92 -3.30 27.24
CA ALA A 228 -2.77 -2.34 28.33
C ALA A 228 -4.12 -1.75 28.78
N THR A 229 -4.32 -1.69 30.09
CA THR A 229 -5.53 -1.09 30.71
C THR A 229 -5.57 0.43 30.58
N GLU A 230 -4.43 1.04 30.27
CA GLU A 230 -4.19 2.47 30.11
C GLU A 230 -4.63 2.96 28.72
N GLY A 231 -5.73 2.41 28.20
CA GLY A 231 -6.32 2.82 26.93
C GLY A 231 -5.85 2.04 25.70
N GLY A 232 -5.29 0.84 25.83
CA GLY A 232 -4.80 0.03 24.70
C GLY A 232 -5.85 -0.23 23.60
N SER A 233 -7.10 -0.49 23.99
CA SER A 233 -8.22 -0.67 23.02
C SER A 233 -8.55 0.64 22.27
N LEU A 234 -8.51 1.80 22.96
CA LEU A 234 -8.73 3.10 22.31
C LEU A 234 -7.56 3.46 21.39
N LEU A 235 -6.32 3.16 21.81
CA LEU A 235 -5.14 3.36 20.98
C LEU A 235 -5.25 2.56 19.67
N TRP A 236 -5.64 1.27 19.76
CA TRP A 236 -5.93 0.47 18.56
C TRP A 236 -6.96 1.17 17.67
N GLY A 237 -8.08 1.60 18.25
CA GLY A 237 -9.12 2.32 17.53
C GLY A 237 -8.60 3.56 16.79
N HIS A 238 -7.82 4.40 17.46
CA HIS A 238 -7.24 5.60 16.85
C HIS A 238 -6.29 5.25 15.70
N LEU A 239 -5.31 4.38 15.94
CA LEU A 239 -4.29 4.08 14.92
C LEU A 239 -4.88 3.29 13.74
N PHE A 240 -5.73 2.29 14.01
CA PHE A 240 -6.35 1.50 12.96
C PHE A 240 -7.28 2.36 12.10
N TRP A 241 -8.10 3.24 12.68
CA TRP A 241 -9.02 4.06 11.89
C TRP A 241 -8.36 5.27 11.23
N PHE A 242 -7.24 5.78 11.78
CA PHE A 242 -6.42 6.77 11.08
C PHE A 242 -5.91 6.24 9.72
N PHE A 243 -5.65 4.94 9.63
CA PHE A 243 -5.49 4.23 8.36
C PHE A 243 -6.84 3.96 7.68
N GLY A 244 -7.76 3.32 8.41
CA GLY A 244 -8.90 2.60 7.84
C GLY A 244 -9.96 3.51 7.22
N HIS A 245 -10.08 4.76 7.67
CA HIS A 245 -10.97 5.70 7.01
C HIS A 245 -10.39 6.22 5.68
N PRO A 246 -9.14 6.73 5.61
CA PRO A 246 -8.49 7.00 4.32
C PRO A 246 -8.50 5.82 3.34
N GLU A 247 -8.35 4.58 3.83
CA GLU A 247 -8.37 3.39 2.97
C GLU A 247 -9.64 3.25 2.14
N VAL A 248 -10.81 3.65 2.67
CA VAL A 248 -12.05 3.54 1.89
C VAL A 248 -12.03 4.46 0.66
N TYR A 249 -11.32 5.59 0.74
CA TYR A 249 -11.10 6.45 -0.41
C TYR A 249 -9.96 5.97 -1.30
N ILE A 250 -8.90 5.38 -0.73
CA ILE A 250 -7.83 4.74 -1.49
C ILE A 250 -8.41 3.65 -2.41
N VAL A 251 -9.37 2.87 -1.92
CA VAL A 251 -10.09 1.88 -2.71
C VAL A 251 -11.04 2.52 -3.72
N PHE A 252 -11.75 3.59 -3.33
CA PHE A 252 -12.77 4.21 -4.17
C PHE A 252 -12.20 5.07 -5.31
N PHE A 253 -11.09 5.78 -5.08
CA PHE A 253 -10.55 6.76 -6.02
C PHE A 253 -10.14 6.17 -7.37
N PRO A 254 -9.47 5.01 -7.45
CA PRO A 254 -9.21 4.36 -8.73
C PRO A 254 -10.50 4.05 -9.48
N ALA A 255 -11.53 3.57 -8.78
CA ALA A 255 -12.85 3.32 -9.36
C ALA A 255 -13.51 4.62 -9.86
N LEU A 256 -13.42 5.71 -9.10
CA LEU A 256 -13.85 7.05 -9.52
C LEU A 256 -13.09 7.51 -10.77
N GLY A 257 -11.77 7.32 -10.82
CA GLY A 257 -10.95 7.63 -11.99
C GLY A 257 -11.42 6.88 -13.23
N VAL A 258 -11.73 5.59 -13.09
CA VAL A 258 -12.35 4.79 -14.16
C VAL A 258 -13.70 5.38 -14.55
N MET A 259 -14.59 5.70 -13.61
CA MET A 259 -15.88 6.33 -13.93
C MET A 259 -15.69 7.64 -14.72
N LEU A 260 -14.76 8.49 -14.31
CA LEU A 260 -14.48 9.77 -14.97
C LEU A 260 -13.97 9.57 -16.41
N GLU A 261 -13.15 8.55 -16.68
CA GLU A 261 -12.75 8.20 -18.05
C GLU A 261 -13.91 7.64 -18.89
N LEU A 262 -14.69 6.72 -18.32
CA LEU A 262 -15.78 6.05 -19.03
C LEU A 262 -16.93 7.02 -19.34
N PHE A 263 -17.26 7.94 -18.44
CA PHE A 263 -18.27 8.96 -18.70
C PHE A 263 -17.86 9.87 -19.84
N GLN A 264 -16.58 10.26 -19.94
CA GLN A 264 -16.11 11.07 -21.06
C GLN A 264 -16.11 10.29 -22.37
N THR A 265 -15.59 9.06 -22.33
CA THR A 265 -15.43 8.22 -23.52
C THR A 265 -16.75 7.77 -24.11
N PHE A 266 -17.76 7.46 -23.31
CA PHE A 266 -19.04 6.96 -23.83
C PHE A 266 -20.14 8.02 -23.93
N SER A 267 -19.91 9.25 -23.47
CA SER A 267 -20.82 10.39 -23.74
C SER A 267 -20.39 11.26 -24.92
N GLY A 268 -19.13 11.12 -25.36
CA GLY A 268 -18.51 11.99 -26.36
C GLY A 268 -18.30 13.44 -25.90
N ARG A 269 -18.35 13.68 -24.59
CA ARG A 269 -18.19 15.00 -23.96
C ARG A 269 -16.96 15.01 -23.06
N ARG A 270 -16.27 16.14 -23.03
CA ARG A 270 -15.24 16.39 -22.00
C ARG A 270 -15.92 16.53 -20.63
N LEU A 271 -15.22 16.12 -19.59
CA LEU A 271 -15.69 16.24 -18.21
C LEU A 271 -16.01 17.69 -17.86
N VAL A 272 -17.26 17.93 -17.47
CA VAL A 272 -17.72 19.26 -17.05
C VAL A 272 -17.05 19.62 -15.73
N GLY A 273 -16.48 20.83 -15.65
CA GLY A 273 -15.88 21.34 -14.41
C GLY A 273 -14.61 20.59 -13.98
N ARG A 274 -13.83 20.03 -14.91
CA ARG A 274 -12.62 19.22 -14.63
C ARG A 274 -11.69 19.81 -13.54
N LYS A 275 -11.42 21.12 -13.55
CA LYS A 275 -10.61 21.77 -12.49
C LYS A 275 -11.22 21.62 -11.10
N TRP A 276 -12.54 21.79 -10.98
CA TRP A 276 -13.28 21.65 -9.73
C TRP A 276 -13.36 20.19 -9.27
N VAL A 277 -13.45 19.24 -10.22
CA VAL A 277 -13.35 17.81 -9.93
C VAL A 277 -11.99 17.47 -9.31
N ILE A 278 -10.88 17.96 -9.88
CA ILE A 278 -9.53 17.75 -9.32
C ILE A 278 -9.43 18.37 -7.92
N ILE A 279 -9.92 19.61 -7.74
CA ILE A 279 -9.94 20.25 -6.42
C ILE A 279 -10.75 19.43 -5.42
N ALA A 280 -11.92 18.89 -5.80
CA ALA A 280 -12.74 18.04 -4.94
C ALA A 280 -12.00 16.75 -4.54
N ILE A 281 -11.32 16.08 -5.48
CA ILE A 281 -10.48 14.90 -5.21
C ILE A 281 -9.38 15.25 -4.19
N CYS A 282 -8.69 16.38 -4.36
CA CYS A 282 -7.67 16.82 -3.40
C CYS A 282 -8.26 17.14 -2.01
N LEU A 283 -9.40 17.83 -1.96
CA LEU A 283 -10.08 18.15 -0.70
C LEU A 283 -10.51 16.89 0.05
N ILE A 284 -11.11 15.92 -0.65
CA ILE A 284 -11.47 14.62 -0.06
C ILE A 284 -10.23 13.90 0.45
N SER A 285 -9.13 13.90 -0.32
CA SER A 285 -7.88 13.25 0.09
C SER A 285 -7.36 13.79 1.42
N VAL A 286 -7.35 15.11 1.61
CA VAL A 286 -6.91 15.74 2.86
C VAL A 286 -7.92 15.51 3.98
N GLN A 287 -9.21 15.70 3.71
CA GLN A 287 -10.27 15.57 4.71
C GLN A 287 -10.44 14.12 5.20
N SER A 288 -10.03 13.12 4.40
CA SER A 288 -10.05 11.71 4.80
C SER A 288 -9.25 11.43 6.09
N PHE A 289 -8.20 12.20 6.35
CA PHE A 289 -7.39 12.09 7.57
C PHE A 289 -7.94 12.88 8.75
N LEU A 290 -9.09 13.55 8.60
CA LEU A 290 -9.66 14.45 9.63
C LEU A 290 -11.02 13.98 10.17
N VAL A 291 -11.45 12.75 9.84
CA VAL A 291 -12.80 12.27 10.14
C VAL A 291 -12.85 10.86 10.75
N TRP A 292 -11.71 10.18 10.90
CA TRP A 292 -11.66 8.75 11.20
C TRP A 292 -12.41 8.33 12.48
N MET A 293 -12.53 9.24 13.44
CA MET A 293 -13.16 8.98 14.74
C MET A 293 -14.68 8.77 14.64
N HIS A 294 -15.33 8.99 13.49
CA HIS A 294 -16.72 8.56 13.34
C HIS A 294 -16.91 7.05 13.46
N HIS A 295 -15.86 6.25 13.24
CA HIS A 295 -15.90 4.81 13.51
C HIS A 295 -15.85 4.47 15.00
N MET A 296 -15.65 5.48 15.86
CA MET A 296 -15.43 5.36 17.29
C MET A 296 -16.51 6.08 18.11
N PHE A 297 -17.65 6.46 17.52
CA PHE A 297 -18.69 7.21 18.24
C PHE A 297 -19.29 6.47 19.45
N LEU A 298 -19.31 5.13 19.46
CA LEU A 298 -19.71 4.34 20.64
C LEU A 298 -18.60 4.19 21.71
N THR A 299 -17.43 4.78 21.53
CA THR A 299 -16.34 4.74 22.52
C THR A 299 -16.44 5.90 23.52
N THR A 300 -15.50 5.95 24.47
CA THR A 300 -15.43 6.92 25.56
C THR A 300 -14.97 8.33 25.14
N ILE A 301 -14.79 8.60 23.85
CA ILE A 301 -14.50 9.95 23.33
C ILE A 301 -15.60 10.92 23.82
N ASN A 302 -15.22 12.12 24.25
CA ASN A 302 -16.16 13.13 24.72
C ASN A 302 -17.06 13.69 23.59
N LEU A 303 -18.18 14.31 23.97
CA LEU A 303 -19.20 14.74 23.01
C LEU A 303 -18.71 15.88 22.10
N GLU A 304 -17.84 16.75 22.59
CA GLU A 304 -17.29 17.89 21.85
C GLU A 304 -16.48 17.41 20.64
N ILE A 305 -15.59 16.43 20.85
CA ILE A 305 -14.80 15.85 19.75
C ILE A 305 -15.69 15.02 18.82
N LYS A 306 -16.66 14.27 19.35
CA LYS A 306 -17.65 13.57 18.50
C LYS A 306 -18.40 14.55 17.60
N THR A 307 -18.82 15.70 18.15
CA THR A 307 -19.56 16.72 17.40
C THR A 307 -18.72 17.34 16.29
N LEU A 308 -17.45 17.63 16.56
CA LEU A 308 -16.50 18.08 15.53
C LEU A 308 -16.34 17.02 14.42
N MET A 309 -16.20 15.75 14.79
CA MET A 309 -16.02 14.64 13.87
C MET A 309 -17.29 14.36 13.04
N MET A 310 -18.48 14.54 13.62
CA MET A 310 -19.75 14.52 12.89
C MET A 310 -19.80 15.62 11.83
N ALA A 311 -19.50 16.87 12.21
CA ALA A 311 -19.55 18.01 11.29
C ALA A 311 -18.57 17.84 10.12
N THR A 312 -17.34 17.42 10.40
CA THR A 312 -16.31 17.18 9.38
C THR A 312 -16.63 15.96 8.51
N THR A 313 -17.22 14.89 9.07
CA THR A 313 -17.66 13.70 8.31
C THR A 313 -18.79 14.05 7.35
N ILE A 314 -19.83 14.72 7.82
CA ILE A 314 -20.94 15.15 6.95
C ILE A 314 -20.42 16.14 5.91
N GLY A 315 -19.48 17.01 6.27
CA GLY A 315 -18.85 17.95 5.34
C GLY A 315 -18.14 17.31 4.14
N ILE A 316 -17.70 16.05 4.23
CA ILE A 316 -17.10 15.33 3.08
C ILE A 316 -18.10 15.16 1.94
N SER A 317 -19.41 15.10 2.23
CA SER A 317 -20.41 14.91 1.17
C SER A 317 -20.41 16.05 0.15
N LEU A 318 -20.01 17.26 0.53
CA LEU A 318 -20.04 18.43 -0.35
C LEU A 318 -19.11 18.31 -1.58
N PRO A 319 -17.80 17.98 -1.43
CA PRO A 319 -16.97 17.61 -2.56
C PRO A 319 -17.52 16.47 -3.41
N PHE A 320 -18.13 15.45 -2.78
CA PHE A 320 -18.72 14.32 -3.51
C PHE A 320 -19.95 14.71 -4.33
N ASP A 321 -20.81 15.58 -3.81
CA ASP A 321 -21.95 16.11 -4.53
C ASP A 321 -21.48 16.84 -5.79
N LEU A 322 -20.41 17.64 -5.70
CA LEU A 322 -19.80 18.29 -6.86
C LEU A 322 -19.34 17.27 -7.92
N LEU A 323 -18.74 16.15 -7.51
CA LEU A 323 -18.32 15.08 -8.43
C LEU A 323 -19.53 14.43 -9.12
N VAL A 324 -20.58 14.11 -8.37
CA VAL A 324 -21.82 13.52 -8.90
C VAL A 324 -22.48 14.48 -9.89
N PHE A 325 -22.60 15.77 -9.55
CA PHE A 325 -23.14 16.77 -10.48
C PHE A 325 -22.28 16.89 -11.73
N ALA A 326 -20.95 16.92 -11.61
CA ALA A 326 -20.06 16.96 -12.77
C ALA A 326 -20.27 15.77 -13.73
N LEU A 327 -20.44 14.55 -13.19
CA LEU A 327 -20.76 13.36 -13.98
C LEU A 327 -22.12 13.48 -14.67
N ILE A 328 -23.16 13.92 -13.94
CA ILE A 328 -24.50 14.14 -14.51
C ILE A 328 -24.46 15.18 -15.63
N TYR A 329 -23.83 16.34 -15.40
CA TYR A 329 -23.70 17.40 -16.41
C TYR A 329 -22.88 16.98 -17.63
N THR A 330 -21.93 16.05 -17.47
CA THR A 330 -21.16 15.49 -18.60
C THR A 330 -22.04 14.67 -19.54
N LEU A 331 -23.09 14.01 -19.02
CA LEU A 331 -24.08 13.29 -19.83
C LEU A 331 -25.04 14.24 -20.55
N ILE A 332 -25.33 15.41 -19.99
CA ILE A 332 -26.29 16.36 -20.56
C ILE A 332 -25.80 16.83 -21.94
N LYS A 333 -26.65 16.64 -22.97
CA LYS A 333 -26.34 16.90 -24.39
C LYS A 333 -25.19 16.04 -24.96
N GLY A 334 -24.74 15.00 -24.25
CA GLY A 334 -23.85 13.96 -24.80
C GLY A 334 -24.59 12.99 -25.71
N ARG A 335 -23.84 12.20 -26.48
CA ARG A 335 -24.38 11.05 -27.25
C ARG A 335 -23.97 9.78 -26.52
N VAL A 336 -24.80 9.38 -25.56
CA VAL A 336 -24.48 8.27 -24.66
C VAL A 336 -24.52 6.93 -25.39
N GLN A 337 -23.39 6.23 -25.40
CA GLN A 337 -23.25 4.87 -25.90
C GLN A 337 -23.38 3.88 -24.72
N PHE A 338 -24.48 3.13 -24.68
CA PHE A 338 -24.74 2.12 -23.63
C PHE A 338 -23.99 0.81 -23.91
N THR A 339 -22.66 0.90 -23.92
CA THR A 339 -21.76 -0.25 -24.00
C THR A 339 -21.61 -0.92 -22.62
N THR A 340 -21.10 -2.16 -22.58
CA THR A 340 -20.86 -2.86 -21.30
C THR A 340 -20.06 -2.04 -20.27
N PRO A 341 -18.92 -1.41 -20.61
CA PRO A 341 -18.14 -0.60 -19.66
C PRO A 341 -18.95 0.56 -19.08
N PHE A 342 -19.72 1.24 -19.93
CA PHE A 342 -20.52 2.38 -19.49
C PHE A 342 -21.69 1.94 -18.60
N LEU A 343 -22.33 0.79 -18.86
CA LEU A 343 -23.37 0.25 -17.98
C LEU A 343 -22.83 -0.01 -16.57
N PHE A 344 -21.65 -0.61 -16.45
CA PHE A 344 -21.00 -0.80 -15.15
C PHE A 344 -20.65 0.53 -14.47
N ALA A 345 -20.10 1.51 -15.19
CA ALA A 345 -19.80 2.83 -14.63
C ALA A 345 -21.05 3.60 -14.18
N PHE A 346 -22.11 3.54 -15.00
CA PHE A 346 -23.38 4.18 -14.68
C PHE A 346 -24.09 3.48 -13.52
N GLY A 347 -24.08 2.15 -13.49
CA GLY A 347 -24.56 1.35 -12.36
C GLY A 347 -23.79 1.66 -11.07
N ALA A 348 -22.47 1.78 -11.14
CA ALA A 348 -21.63 2.18 -10.02
C ALA A 348 -22.05 3.54 -9.45
N LEU A 349 -22.32 4.54 -10.31
CA LEU A 349 -22.83 5.84 -9.88
C LEU A 349 -24.16 5.72 -9.12
N LEU A 350 -25.10 4.91 -9.61
CA LEU A 350 -26.40 4.71 -8.95
C LEU A 350 -26.26 4.03 -7.57
N LEU A 351 -25.46 2.97 -7.49
CA LEU A 351 -25.20 2.28 -6.22
C LEU A 351 -24.49 3.21 -5.23
N PHE A 352 -23.52 3.98 -5.72
CA PHE A 352 -22.76 4.92 -4.90
C PHE A 352 -23.65 6.03 -4.32
N ILE A 353 -24.62 6.57 -5.07
CA ILE A 353 -25.57 7.57 -4.54
C ILE A 353 -26.37 7.01 -3.37
N LEU A 354 -26.90 5.79 -3.49
CA LEU A 354 -27.61 5.12 -2.38
C LEU A 354 -26.70 4.85 -1.19
N GLY A 355 -25.47 4.39 -1.44
CA GLY A 355 -24.44 4.21 -0.42
C GLY A 355 -24.10 5.53 0.30
N GLY A 356 -23.91 6.61 -0.44
CA GLY A 356 -23.60 7.94 0.08
C GLY A 356 -24.69 8.48 1.00
N ILE A 357 -25.95 8.38 0.59
CA ILE A 357 -27.10 8.80 1.41
C ILE A 357 -27.12 8.05 2.75
N THR A 358 -26.96 6.72 2.73
CA THR A 358 -26.93 5.91 3.96
C THR A 358 -25.69 6.16 4.83
N GLY A 359 -24.60 6.66 4.24
CA GLY A 359 -23.39 7.06 4.96
C GLY A 359 -23.56 8.35 5.77
N VAL A 360 -24.34 9.30 5.26
CA VAL A 360 -24.67 10.53 6.01
C VAL A 360 -25.40 10.21 7.32
N PHE A 361 -26.22 9.14 7.33
CA PHE A 361 -26.91 8.68 8.53
C PHE A 361 -25.90 8.19 9.57
N LEU A 362 -24.88 7.44 9.15
CA LEU A 362 -23.78 7.00 10.02
C LEU A 362 -22.82 8.12 10.43
N GLY A 363 -22.80 9.23 9.69
CA GLY A 363 -22.09 10.44 10.08
C GLY A 363 -22.76 11.18 11.25
N ALA A 364 -24.08 11.01 11.42
CA ALA A 364 -24.84 11.64 12.48
C ALA A 364 -24.84 10.81 13.76
N ILE A 365 -24.31 11.35 14.86
CA ILE A 365 -24.07 10.63 16.13
C ILE A 365 -25.33 9.90 16.63
N VAL A 366 -26.50 10.57 16.61
CA VAL A 366 -27.76 10.02 17.13
C VAL A 366 -28.18 8.78 16.33
N LEU A 367 -28.01 8.80 15.01
CA LEU A 367 -28.37 7.68 14.14
C LEU A 367 -27.31 6.60 14.16
N ASP A 368 -26.02 6.95 14.24
CA ASP A 368 -24.95 5.96 14.38
C ASP A 368 -25.11 5.16 15.68
N TYR A 369 -25.59 5.74 16.77
CA TYR A 369 -25.85 4.97 18.00
C TYR A 369 -26.87 3.83 17.80
N GLU A 370 -27.85 4.01 16.92
CA GLU A 370 -28.85 2.98 16.59
C GLU A 370 -28.33 1.97 15.55
N PHE A 371 -27.57 2.45 14.54
CA PHE A 371 -27.14 1.62 13.41
C PHE A 371 -25.76 0.96 13.59
N ARG A 372 -24.92 1.46 14.51
CA ARG A 372 -23.57 0.93 14.71
C ARG A 372 -23.63 -0.52 15.14
N GLY A 373 -22.86 -1.35 14.44
CA GLY A 373 -22.75 -2.77 14.78
C GLY A 373 -23.87 -3.63 14.19
N THR A 374 -24.75 -3.06 13.38
CA THR A 374 -25.84 -3.80 12.75
C THR A 374 -25.63 -3.99 11.24
N TYR A 375 -26.58 -4.66 10.58
CA TYR A 375 -26.59 -4.87 9.14
C TYR A 375 -26.73 -3.58 8.33
N TRP A 376 -27.18 -2.47 8.94
CA TRP A 376 -27.18 -1.17 8.27
C TRP A 376 -25.76 -0.78 7.81
N VAL A 377 -24.78 -0.91 8.71
CA VAL A 377 -23.37 -0.60 8.41
C VAL A 377 -22.82 -1.54 7.35
N VAL A 378 -23.19 -2.82 7.40
CA VAL A 378 -22.76 -3.82 6.41
C VAL A 378 -23.30 -3.46 5.02
N ALA A 379 -24.60 -3.20 4.91
CA ALA A 379 -25.24 -2.82 3.66
C ALA A 379 -24.66 -1.52 3.09
N HIS A 380 -24.59 -0.47 3.90
CA HIS A 380 -23.99 0.82 3.53
C HIS A 380 -22.59 0.65 2.93
N PHE A 381 -21.70 -0.04 3.66
CA PHE A 381 -20.32 -0.22 3.25
C PHE A 381 -20.21 -1.00 1.93
N HIS A 382 -21.04 -2.02 1.70
CA HIS A 382 -21.03 -2.75 0.43
C HIS A 382 -21.60 -1.92 -0.73
N TYR A 383 -22.63 -1.11 -0.50
CA TYR A 383 -23.13 -0.15 -1.51
C TYR A 383 -22.07 0.86 -1.94
N VAL A 384 -21.21 1.30 -1.02
CA VAL A 384 -20.12 2.24 -1.36
C VAL A 384 -18.91 1.52 -1.97
N MET A 385 -18.39 0.47 -1.32
CA MET A 385 -17.12 -0.15 -1.71
C MET A 385 -17.27 -1.10 -2.90
N PHE A 386 -18.23 -2.01 -2.85
CA PHE A 386 -18.51 -2.92 -3.96
C PHE A 386 -19.29 -2.17 -5.06
N GLY A 387 -20.15 -1.20 -4.71
CA GLY A 387 -20.66 -0.23 -5.69
C GLY A 387 -19.53 0.51 -6.42
N GLY A 388 -18.48 0.95 -5.72
CA GLY A 388 -17.27 1.49 -6.33
C GLY A 388 -16.55 0.47 -7.23
N ALA A 389 -16.30 -0.74 -6.72
CA ALA A 389 -15.67 -1.83 -7.48
C ALA A 389 -16.44 -2.20 -8.77
N THR A 390 -17.74 -1.93 -8.82
CA THR A 390 -18.57 -2.06 -10.03
C THR A 390 -17.97 -1.27 -11.20
N ALA A 391 -17.43 -0.07 -10.96
CA ALA A 391 -16.74 0.70 -11.98
C ALA A 391 -15.42 0.06 -12.44
N LEU A 392 -14.69 -0.62 -11.54
CA LEU A 392 -13.46 -1.35 -11.90
C LEU A 392 -13.77 -2.54 -12.83
N PHE A 393 -14.90 -3.22 -12.65
CA PHE A 393 -15.37 -4.22 -13.63
C PHE A 393 -15.70 -3.57 -14.98
N GLY A 394 -16.28 -2.36 -14.98
CA GLY A 394 -16.40 -1.54 -16.19
C GLY A 394 -15.05 -1.25 -16.84
N GLY A 395 -14.04 -0.90 -16.04
CA GLY A 395 -12.65 -0.73 -16.46
C GLY A 395 -12.04 -2.01 -17.06
N ALA A 396 -12.33 -3.17 -16.48
CA ALA A 396 -11.90 -4.46 -17.02
C ALA A 396 -12.43 -4.66 -18.45
N TYR A 397 -13.72 -4.41 -18.70
CA TYR A 397 -14.27 -4.45 -20.06
C TYR A 397 -13.69 -3.34 -20.96
N TYR A 398 -13.50 -2.13 -20.45
CA TYR A 398 -12.98 -0.99 -21.23
C TYR A 398 -11.58 -1.24 -21.76
N TRP A 399 -10.70 -1.77 -20.92
CA TRP A 399 -9.30 -2.01 -21.27
C TRP A 399 -8.99 -3.44 -21.70
N PHE A 400 -9.95 -4.38 -21.63
CA PHE A 400 -9.78 -5.73 -22.17
C PHE A 400 -9.22 -5.75 -23.61
N PRO A 401 -9.71 -4.92 -24.56
CA PRO A 401 -9.14 -4.85 -25.90
C PRO A 401 -7.69 -4.40 -25.92
N LYS A 402 -7.30 -3.45 -25.07
CA LYS A 402 -5.92 -2.96 -24.97
C LYS A 402 -4.97 -4.01 -24.40
N VAL A 403 -5.41 -4.80 -23.44
CA VAL A 403 -4.57 -5.83 -22.81
C VAL A 403 -4.43 -7.08 -23.69
N THR A 404 -5.52 -7.47 -24.37
CA THR A 404 -5.57 -8.76 -25.09
C THR A 404 -5.44 -8.66 -26.60
N GLY A 405 -5.66 -7.48 -27.19
CA GLY A 405 -5.83 -7.31 -28.63
C GLY A 405 -7.13 -7.90 -29.17
N LYS A 406 -8.11 -8.24 -28.30
CA LYS A 406 -9.38 -8.86 -28.68
C LYS A 406 -10.58 -8.10 -28.13
N MET A 407 -11.66 -8.07 -28.89
CA MET A 407 -12.95 -7.54 -28.43
C MET A 407 -13.73 -8.61 -27.64
N TYR A 408 -14.31 -8.20 -26.52
CA TYR A 408 -15.20 -9.04 -25.73
C TYR A 408 -16.60 -9.17 -26.38
N ASP A 409 -17.36 -10.18 -26.00
CA ASP A 409 -18.75 -10.35 -26.44
C ASP A 409 -19.66 -9.37 -25.68
N GLU A 410 -20.19 -8.39 -26.39
CA GLU A 410 -21.01 -7.31 -25.84
C GLU A 410 -22.36 -7.81 -25.29
N PHE A 411 -22.94 -8.87 -25.86
CA PHE A 411 -24.18 -9.43 -25.34
C PHE A 411 -23.93 -10.10 -23.99
N LEU A 412 -22.88 -10.93 -23.89
CA LEU A 412 -22.49 -11.56 -22.63
C LEU A 412 -22.09 -10.52 -21.57
N GLY A 413 -21.45 -9.43 -21.98
CA GLY A 413 -21.11 -8.30 -21.10
C GLY A 413 -22.34 -7.63 -20.49
N LYS A 414 -23.37 -7.39 -21.31
CA LYS A 414 -24.67 -6.86 -20.84
C LYS A 414 -25.43 -7.84 -19.95
N VAL A 415 -25.43 -9.13 -20.28
CA VAL A 415 -26.03 -10.18 -19.44
C VAL A 415 -25.34 -10.23 -18.09
N HIS A 416 -24.00 -10.19 -18.06
CA HIS A 416 -23.23 -10.10 -16.82
C HIS A 416 -23.65 -8.88 -16.00
N PHE A 417 -23.71 -7.69 -16.60
CA PHE A 417 -24.15 -6.46 -15.91
C PHE A 417 -25.54 -6.59 -15.28
N VAL A 418 -26.54 -7.05 -16.04
CA VAL A 418 -27.93 -7.12 -15.55
C VAL A 418 -28.04 -8.08 -14.37
N ILE A 419 -27.47 -9.28 -14.48
CA ILE A 419 -27.50 -10.29 -13.42
C ILE A 419 -26.74 -9.78 -12.20
N PHE A 420 -25.54 -9.22 -12.40
CA PHE A 420 -24.72 -8.63 -11.35
C PHE A 420 -25.50 -7.52 -10.60
N PHE A 421 -26.05 -6.55 -11.32
CA PHE A 421 -26.67 -5.37 -10.71
C PHE A 421 -27.94 -5.71 -9.92
N ILE A 422 -28.79 -6.59 -10.45
CA ILE A 422 -30.02 -7.02 -9.76
C ILE A 422 -29.67 -7.85 -8.53
N SER A 423 -28.77 -8.82 -8.67
CA SER A 423 -28.38 -9.70 -7.56
C SER A 423 -27.64 -8.94 -6.45
N PHE A 424 -26.78 -7.98 -6.80
CA PHE A 424 -26.15 -7.07 -5.85
C PHE A 424 -27.20 -6.38 -4.95
N ASN A 425 -28.21 -5.75 -5.55
CA ASN A 425 -29.26 -5.09 -4.79
C ASN A 425 -30.08 -6.11 -3.98
N LEU A 426 -30.36 -7.30 -4.53
CA LEU A 426 -31.06 -8.35 -3.81
C LEU A 426 -30.31 -8.78 -2.53
N VAL A 427 -28.98 -8.83 -2.56
CA VAL A 427 -28.16 -9.06 -1.36
C VAL A 427 -28.27 -7.90 -0.38
N TYR A 428 -27.76 -6.73 -0.76
CA TYR A 428 -27.45 -5.69 0.22
C TYR A 428 -28.67 -4.84 0.57
N PHE A 429 -29.65 -4.70 -0.31
CA PHE A 429 -30.90 -4.03 0.03
C PHE A 429 -31.70 -4.84 1.06
N SER A 430 -31.67 -6.18 0.98
CA SER A 430 -32.30 -7.03 2.00
C SER A 430 -31.69 -6.81 3.40
N MET A 431 -30.40 -6.48 3.47
CA MET A 431 -29.71 -6.18 4.73
C MET A 431 -30.14 -4.83 5.33
N PHE A 432 -30.47 -3.81 4.51
CA PHE A 432 -31.10 -2.59 5.01
C PHE A 432 -32.49 -2.85 5.61
N LEU A 433 -33.23 -3.83 5.08
CA LEU A 433 -34.54 -4.21 5.62
C LEU A 433 -34.42 -5.07 6.89
N ALA A 434 -33.35 -5.85 7.01
CA ALA A 434 -33.00 -6.63 8.20
C ALA A 434 -32.02 -5.88 9.12
N TRP A 435 -32.05 -4.55 9.13
CA TRP A 435 -31.00 -3.74 9.75
C TRP A 435 -30.85 -3.97 11.25
N GLU A 436 -31.88 -4.38 11.98
CA GLU A 436 -31.81 -4.70 13.42
C GLU A 436 -30.94 -5.94 13.71
N THR A 437 -30.57 -6.71 12.69
CA THR A 437 -29.67 -7.85 12.82
C THR A 437 -28.27 -7.36 13.17
N PRO A 438 -27.69 -7.78 14.32
CA PRO A 438 -26.31 -7.46 14.65
C PRO A 438 -25.34 -8.12 13.66
N ARG A 439 -24.30 -7.39 13.25
CA ARG A 439 -23.26 -7.94 12.37
C ARG A 439 -22.36 -8.90 13.15
N ARG A 440 -21.75 -9.86 12.44
CA ARG A 440 -20.82 -10.86 13.01
C ARG A 440 -21.47 -11.80 14.04
N VAL A 441 -22.76 -12.07 13.87
CA VAL A 441 -23.48 -13.10 14.64
C VAL A 441 -23.93 -14.19 13.68
N PHE A 442 -23.79 -15.46 14.09
CA PHE A 442 -24.08 -16.65 13.26
C PHE A 442 -25.52 -17.16 13.41
N GLU A 443 -26.27 -16.60 14.37
CA GLU A 443 -27.70 -16.80 14.62
C GLU A 443 -28.42 -15.44 14.59
N TYR A 444 -29.70 -15.41 14.24
CA TYR A 444 -30.46 -14.15 14.10
C TYR A 444 -31.94 -14.34 14.41
N ASN A 445 -32.68 -13.24 14.58
CA ASN A 445 -34.11 -13.29 14.91
C ASN A 445 -34.91 -13.92 13.75
N PRO A 446 -35.70 -15.00 13.99
CA PRO A 446 -36.52 -15.64 12.95
C PRO A 446 -37.46 -14.71 12.18
N ALA A 447 -37.88 -13.57 12.77
CA ALA A 447 -38.69 -12.56 12.08
C ALA A 447 -38.04 -12.03 10.78
N PHE A 448 -36.70 -12.04 10.70
CA PHE A 448 -35.95 -11.59 9.52
C PHE A 448 -35.56 -12.71 8.56
N GLN A 449 -36.04 -13.95 8.76
CA GLN A 449 -35.67 -15.10 7.93
C GLN A 449 -35.91 -14.87 6.44
N GLY A 450 -37.04 -14.28 6.06
CA GLY A 450 -37.33 -13.99 4.64
C GLY A 450 -36.31 -13.03 4.01
N MET A 451 -35.86 -12.01 4.75
CA MET A 451 -34.85 -11.06 4.27
C MET A 451 -33.48 -11.74 4.14
N HIS A 452 -33.11 -12.59 5.09
CA HIS A 452 -31.90 -13.40 5.00
C HIS A 452 -31.93 -14.37 3.80
N GLN A 453 -33.04 -15.08 3.59
CA GLN A 453 -33.17 -15.99 2.44
C GLN A 453 -33.06 -15.23 1.10
N ALA A 454 -33.73 -14.08 0.98
CA ALA A 454 -33.60 -13.21 -0.19
C ALA A 454 -32.14 -12.79 -0.43
N GLY A 455 -31.45 -12.32 0.63
CA GLY A 455 -30.04 -11.94 0.55
C GLY A 455 -29.11 -13.11 0.20
N THR A 456 -29.43 -14.33 0.64
CA THR A 456 -28.66 -15.53 0.28
C THR A 456 -28.86 -15.91 -1.18
N ILE A 457 -30.10 -15.90 -1.69
CA ILE A 457 -30.39 -16.12 -3.12
C ILE A 457 -29.63 -15.09 -3.96
N GLY A 458 -29.72 -13.81 -3.60
CA GLY A 458 -28.95 -12.75 -4.25
C GLY A 458 -27.45 -13.06 -4.28
N ALA A 459 -26.88 -13.58 -3.20
CA ALA A 459 -25.44 -13.81 -3.11
C ALA A 459 -24.97 -14.92 -4.04
N PHE A 460 -25.73 -16.02 -4.15
CA PHE A 460 -25.44 -17.10 -5.08
C PHE A 460 -25.58 -16.65 -6.55
N VAL A 461 -26.60 -15.86 -6.87
CA VAL A 461 -26.79 -15.30 -8.22
C VAL A 461 -25.68 -14.30 -8.56
N LEU A 462 -25.25 -13.49 -7.59
CA LEU A 462 -24.11 -12.57 -7.74
C LEU A 462 -22.80 -13.34 -7.97
N GLY A 463 -22.55 -14.39 -7.20
CA GLY A 463 -21.42 -15.30 -7.42
C GLY A 463 -21.44 -15.91 -8.82
N PHE A 464 -22.61 -16.36 -9.29
CA PHE A 464 -22.79 -16.89 -10.65
C PHE A 464 -22.47 -15.85 -11.74
N SER A 465 -22.78 -14.57 -11.51
CA SER A 465 -22.52 -13.50 -12.48
C SER A 465 -21.04 -13.40 -12.86
N PHE A 466 -20.11 -13.63 -11.93
CA PHE A 466 -18.68 -13.62 -12.22
C PHE A 466 -18.24 -14.75 -13.15
N PHE A 467 -18.90 -15.92 -13.12
CA PHE A 467 -18.62 -16.98 -14.09
C PHE A 467 -19.01 -16.55 -15.51
N ILE A 468 -20.04 -15.73 -15.67
CA ILE A 468 -20.41 -15.14 -16.98
C ILE A 468 -19.30 -14.21 -17.46
N MET A 469 -18.73 -13.39 -16.57
CA MET A 469 -17.59 -12.53 -16.89
C MET A 469 -16.36 -13.34 -17.32
N PHE A 470 -15.96 -14.34 -16.52
CA PHE A 470 -14.80 -15.18 -16.84
C PHE A 470 -14.99 -15.94 -18.15
N TYR A 471 -16.19 -16.49 -18.38
CA TYR A 471 -16.53 -17.14 -19.64
C TYR A 471 -16.42 -16.18 -20.82
N ASN A 472 -16.95 -14.96 -20.69
CA ASN A 472 -16.87 -13.94 -21.72
C ASN A 472 -15.40 -13.61 -22.06
N PHE A 473 -14.58 -13.29 -21.06
CA PHE A 473 -13.17 -12.99 -21.27
C PHE A 473 -12.39 -14.17 -21.87
N ALA A 474 -12.61 -15.40 -21.38
CA ALA A 474 -11.94 -16.58 -21.91
C ALA A 474 -12.34 -16.87 -23.37
N LYS A 475 -13.64 -16.86 -23.68
CA LYS A 475 -14.17 -17.03 -25.04
C LYS A 475 -13.57 -15.97 -25.97
N SER A 476 -13.60 -14.71 -25.57
CA SER A 476 -13.15 -13.60 -26.40
C SER A 476 -11.64 -13.53 -26.58
N TYR A 477 -10.86 -13.96 -25.59
CA TYR A 477 -9.42 -14.08 -25.75
C TYR A 477 -9.07 -15.12 -26.84
N VAL A 478 -9.80 -16.23 -26.90
CA VAL A 478 -9.54 -17.33 -27.86
C VAL A 478 -10.12 -17.04 -29.25
N SER A 479 -11.37 -16.56 -29.32
CA SER A 479 -12.12 -16.45 -30.57
C SER A 479 -12.77 -15.10 -30.81
N GLY A 480 -12.43 -14.07 -30.03
CA GLY A 480 -12.94 -12.71 -30.22
C GLY A 480 -12.39 -12.08 -31.50
N PRO A 481 -13.11 -11.09 -32.07
CA PRO A 481 -12.59 -10.24 -33.14
C PRO A 481 -11.33 -9.51 -32.68
N ASP A 482 -10.40 -9.24 -33.60
CA ASP A 482 -9.22 -8.42 -33.31
C ASP A 482 -9.64 -7.00 -32.93
N ALA A 483 -9.07 -6.50 -31.85
CA ALA A 483 -9.19 -5.11 -31.45
C ALA A 483 -8.14 -4.30 -32.21
N GLY A 484 -8.56 -3.26 -32.93
CA GLY A 484 -7.62 -2.24 -33.41
C GLY A 484 -6.95 -1.49 -32.26
N ASP A 485 -6.10 -0.52 -32.61
CA ASP A 485 -5.36 0.30 -31.63
C ASP A 485 -6.31 1.05 -30.69
N ASN A 486 -7.40 1.58 -31.25
CA ASN A 486 -8.46 2.26 -30.51
C ASN A 486 -9.86 1.79 -30.95
N PRO A 487 -10.55 0.96 -30.15
CA PRO A 487 -11.91 0.52 -30.46
C PRO A 487 -12.99 1.51 -30.01
N TRP A 488 -12.65 2.63 -29.37
CA TRP A 488 -13.59 3.55 -28.74
C TRP A 488 -13.60 4.93 -29.43
N ASP A 489 -14.74 5.32 -30.00
CA ASP A 489 -14.86 6.52 -30.87
C ASP A 489 -14.40 7.83 -30.21
N TYR A 490 -14.64 8.00 -28.91
CA TYR A 490 -14.37 9.26 -28.20
C TYR A 490 -13.23 9.19 -27.19
N SER A 491 -12.47 8.09 -27.14
CA SER A 491 -11.29 8.01 -26.28
C SER A 491 -10.19 8.95 -26.80
N ARG A 492 -9.42 9.56 -25.90
CA ARG A 492 -8.40 10.59 -26.23
C ARG A 492 -7.12 10.47 -25.43
N THR A 493 -7.01 9.45 -24.58
CA THR A 493 -5.88 9.24 -23.69
C THR A 493 -4.79 8.44 -24.41
N ALA A 494 -3.54 8.61 -23.97
CA ALA A 494 -2.36 8.17 -24.70
C ALA A 494 -2.26 6.65 -24.89
N GLU A 495 -2.84 5.85 -24.00
CA GLU A 495 -2.85 4.39 -24.11
C GLU A 495 -3.57 3.87 -25.37
N TRP A 496 -4.46 4.68 -25.95
CA TRP A 496 -5.17 4.35 -27.19
C TRP A 496 -4.44 4.83 -28.46
N ALA A 497 -3.27 5.48 -28.32
CA ALA A 497 -2.44 5.92 -29.45
C ALA A 497 -1.44 4.85 -29.92
N VAL A 498 -1.37 3.71 -29.23
CA VAL A 498 -0.47 2.57 -29.54
C VAL A 498 -1.25 1.30 -29.82
N SER A 499 -0.55 0.27 -30.32
CA SER A 499 -1.16 -1.02 -30.65
C SER A 499 -1.85 -1.70 -29.47
N SER A 500 -2.70 -2.68 -29.79
CA SER A 500 -3.40 -3.53 -28.83
C SER A 500 -3.02 -5.01 -29.06
N PRO A 501 -2.21 -5.65 -28.21
CA PRO A 501 -1.54 -5.10 -27.03
C PRO A 501 -0.39 -4.12 -27.35
N PRO A 502 0.01 -3.25 -26.40
CA PRO A 502 1.16 -2.37 -26.57
C PRO A 502 2.47 -3.15 -26.73
N PRO A 503 3.45 -2.60 -27.46
CA PRO A 503 4.78 -3.19 -27.56
C PRO A 503 5.51 -3.13 -26.21
N LEU A 504 6.63 -3.87 -26.09
CA LEU A 504 7.38 -3.98 -24.83
C LEU A 504 7.82 -2.62 -24.29
N GLU A 505 8.38 -1.77 -25.16
CA GLU A 505 8.88 -0.43 -24.86
C GLU A 505 7.80 0.67 -24.93
N ASN A 506 6.51 0.30 -25.03
CA ASN A 506 5.35 1.18 -25.16
C ASN A 506 5.29 2.00 -26.46
N TRP A 507 6.32 2.79 -26.76
CA TRP A 507 6.31 3.80 -27.81
C TRP A 507 7.40 3.54 -28.86
N PRO A 508 7.13 3.75 -30.16
CA PRO A 508 8.15 3.64 -31.20
C PRO A 508 9.12 4.84 -31.22
N ASN A 509 8.65 6.03 -30.83
CA ASN A 509 9.47 7.23 -30.59
C ASN A 509 8.95 7.96 -29.34
N ARG A 510 9.65 8.99 -28.88
CA ARG A 510 9.32 9.70 -27.64
C ARG A 510 7.98 10.43 -27.71
N PRO A 511 7.05 10.21 -26.78
CA PRO A 511 5.82 10.98 -26.69
C PRO A 511 6.10 12.40 -26.17
N SER A 512 5.50 13.41 -26.81
CA SER A 512 5.56 14.82 -26.39
C SER A 512 4.20 15.50 -26.54
N TYR A 513 3.89 16.38 -25.61
CA TYR A 513 2.72 17.27 -25.57
C TYR A 513 3.10 18.74 -25.73
N ALA A 514 4.35 19.06 -26.09
CA ALA A 514 4.84 20.43 -26.19
C ALA A 514 4.03 21.29 -27.20
N SER A 515 3.45 20.67 -28.23
CA SER A 515 2.56 21.33 -29.20
C SER A 515 1.11 21.50 -28.73
N GLY A 516 0.78 21.00 -27.53
CA GLY A 516 -0.59 20.92 -26.99
C GLY A 516 -1.39 19.69 -27.44
N LYS A 517 -0.79 18.77 -28.20
CA LYS A 517 -1.35 17.47 -28.59
C LYS A 517 -0.26 16.38 -28.47
N LEU A 518 -0.66 15.12 -28.36
CA LEU A 518 0.27 14.00 -28.33
C LEU A 518 0.93 13.82 -29.70
N GLU A 519 2.26 13.91 -29.73
CA GLU A 519 3.11 13.67 -30.90
C GLU A 519 4.25 12.71 -30.55
N PHE A 520 4.74 11.97 -31.55
CA PHE A 520 5.87 11.06 -31.41
C PHE A 520 7.10 11.65 -32.08
N VAL A 521 7.99 12.23 -31.29
CA VAL A 521 9.18 12.95 -31.73
C VAL A 521 10.38 12.01 -31.73
N LYS A 522 11.25 12.11 -32.73
CA LYS A 522 12.51 11.37 -32.78
C LYS A 522 13.54 12.08 -31.91
N ASP A 523 14.25 11.33 -31.07
CA ASP A 523 15.24 11.88 -30.12
C ASP A 523 16.61 12.18 -30.76
N TYR A 524 16.67 12.49 -32.05
CA TYR A 524 17.94 12.71 -32.74
C TYR A 524 17.95 13.91 -33.69
N VAL A 525 18.81 14.88 -33.37
CA VAL A 525 19.43 15.80 -34.34
C VAL A 525 20.81 15.22 -34.68
N PRO A 526 21.15 14.96 -35.95
CA PRO A 526 22.39 14.29 -36.33
C PRO A 526 23.75 14.93 -36.00
N ASP A 527 23.81 16.11 -35.35
CA ASP A 527 25.07 16.86 -35.25
C ASP A 527 25.27 17.60 -33.91
N GLY A 528 24.96 16.98 -32.78
CA GLY A 528 25.51 17.38 -31.47
C GLY A 528 25.15 18.79 -30.95
N GLY A 529 24.03 19.37 -31.38
CA GLY A 529 23.49 20.63 -30.84
C GLY A 529 22.15 20.43 -30.12
N PRO A 530 21.77 21.31 -29.17
CA PRO A 530 20.44 21.25 -28.53
C PRO A 530 19.34 21.43 -29.58
N ALA A 531 18.18 20.79 -29.36
CA ALA A 531 17.01 20.97 -30.20
C ALA A 531 16.53 22.44 -30.12
N VAL A 532 16.83 23.21 -31.15
CA VAL A 532 16.36 24.59 -31.29
C VAL A 532 14.94 24.55 -31.87
N LYS A 533 13.99 25.22 -31.22
CA LYS A 533 12.66 25.48 -31.82
C LYS A 533 12.87 26.23 -33.13
N THR A 534 12.42 25.67 -34.24
CA THR A 534 12.36 26.37 -35.52
C THR A 534 10.94 26.87 -35.78
N ASP A 535 10.79 28.08 -36.30
CA ASP A 535 9.50 28.56 -36.78
C ASP A 535 9.07 27.88 -38.10
N GLU A 536 7.92 28.27 -38.63
CA GLU A 536 7.36 27.74 -39.89
C GLU A 536 8.27 27.98 -41.12
N ASN A 537 9.30 28.83 -40.99
CA ASN A 537 10.27 29.16 -42.03
C ASN A 537 11.65 28.51 -41.79
N GLY A 538 11.83 27.78 -40.69
CA GLY A 538 13.09 27.11 -40.35
C GLY A 538 14.08 27.96 -39.55
N ASP A 539 13.68 29.13 -39.06
CA ASP A 539 14.55 30.03 -38.30
C ASP A 539 14.46 29.75 -36.79
N ALA A 540 15.61 29.85 -36.10
CA ALA A 540 15.73 29.59 -34.67
C ALA A 540 14.94 30.59 -33.82
N VAL A 541 13.98 30.09 -33.04
CA VAL A 541 13.20 30.88 -32.08
C VAL A 541 13.96 30.97 -30.76
N THR A 542 14.48 32.16 -30.44
CA THR A 542 15.07 32.44 -29.12
C THR A 542 13.99 32.92 -28.16
N ASP A 543 13.54 32.07 -27.23
CA ASP A 543 12.83 32.54 -26.04
C ASP A 543 13.86 32.96 -24.97
N GLY A 544 13.75 34.19 -24.47
CA GLY A 544 14.68 34.77 -23.50
C GLY A 544 14.53 34.21 -22.07
N GLY A 545 14.68 32.89 -21.91
CA GLY A 545 14.81 32.20 -20.63
C GLY A 545 16.13 31.45 -20.59
N ASP A 546 16.81 31.48 -19.44
CA ASP A 546 18.13 30.88 -19.21
C ASP A 546 18.36 29.58 -19.98
N SER A 547 19.36 29.60 -20.86
CA SER A 547 19.82 28.45 -21.60
C SER A 547 20.44 27.43 -20.64
N HIS A 548 19.67 26.43 -20.24
CA HIS A 548 20.19 25.20 -19.63
C HIS A 548 20.89 24.32 -20.68
N SER A 549 21.88 24.87 -21.38
CA SER A 549 22.76 24.15 -22.32
C SER A 549 23.92 23.41 -21.63
N ASP A 550 24.07 23.54 -20.30
CA ASP A 550 25.22 22.99 -19.56
C ASP A 550 25.10 21.51 -19.11
N HIS A 551 24.06 20.78 -19.53
CA HIS A 551 23.83 19.40 -19.05
C HIS A 551 23.69 18.31 -20.12
N ILE A 552 23.95 18.60 -21.40
CA ILE A 552 24.12 17.53 -22.38
C ILE A 552 25.53 16.95 -22.22
N ARG A 553 25.76 16.24 -21.11
CA ARG A 553 26.82 15.22 -21.08
C ARG A 553 26.41 14.18 -22.11
N GLU A 554 27.30 13.84 -23.05
CA GLU A 554 27.18 12.61 -23.83
C GLU A 554 27.08 11.44 -22.84
N TYR A 555 25.85 10.97 -22.59
CA TYR A 555 25.64 9.80 -21.76
C TYR A 555 25.81 8.56 -22.66
N PRO A 556 26.78 7.67 -22.41
CA PRO A 556 26.92 6.37 -23.11
C PRO A 556 25.77 5.38 -22.82
N TYR A 557 24.63 5.89 -22.34
CA TYR A 557 23.46 5.14 -21.88
C TYR A 557 22.49 4.84 -23.03
N TRP A 558 22.41 5.71 -24.04
CA TRP A 558 21.46 5.60 -25.17
C TRP A 558 21.63 4.33 -26.03
N ASP A 559 22.81 3.71 -26.00
CA ASP A 559 23.09 2.46 -26.75
C ASP A 559 22.63 1.18 -26.02
N LYS A 560 22.11 1.29 -24.78
CA LYS A 560 21.71 0.13 -23.96
C LYS A 560 20.19 0.04 -23.85
N HIS A 561 19.64 -1.12 -24.19
CA HIS A 561 18.21 -1.36 -24.06
C HIS A 561 17.77 -1.55 -22.58
N PRO A 562 16.56 -1.11 -22.21
CA PRO A 562 15.88 -1.45 -20.96
C PRO A 562 16.04 -2.91 -20.54
N SER A 563 16.49 -3.12 -19.30
CA SER A 563 16.44 -4.42 -18.64
C SER A 563 15.02 -4.63 -18.14
N HIS A 564 14.34 -5.64 -18.68
CA HIS A 564 12.98 -5.99 -18.27
C HIS A 564 12.90 -7.29 -17.45
N ALA A 565 14.05 -7.79 -16.97
CA ALA A 565 14.13 -9.06 -16.25
C ALA A 565 15.06 -9.00 -15.03
N SER A 566 14.59 -9.46 -13.88
CA SER A 566 15.34 -9.71 -12.64
C SER A 566 14.60 -10.75 -11.78
N ILE A 567 15.31 -11.78 -11.30
CA ILE A 567 14.72 -12.82 -10.42
C ILE A 567 14.72 -12.40 -8.94
N TRP A 568 15.52 -11.40 -8.58
CA TRP A 568 15.76 -11.06 -7.18
C TRP A 568 14.54 -10.51 -6.45
N PRO A 569 13.63 -9.73 -7.07
CA PRO A 569 12.38 -9.35 -6.43
C PRO A 569 11.55 -10.56 -5.96
N PHE A 570 11.43 -11.59 -6.80
CA PHE A 570 10.76 -12.85 -6.43
C PHE A 570 11.48 -13.54 -5.25
N ALA A 571 12.80 -13.71 -5.36
CA ALA A 571 13.58 -14.44 -4.37
C ALA A 571 13.58 -13.74 -2.99
N LEU A 572 13.64 -12.40 -2.99
CA LEU A 572 13.59 -11.59 -1.78
C LEU A 572 12.24 -11.71 -1.10
N SER A 573 11.14 -11.58 -1.84
CA SER A 573 9.79 -11.72 -1.28
C SER A 573 9.52 -13.14 -0.78
N LEU A 574 9.99 -14.18 -1.47
CA LEU A 574 9.89 -15.56 -0.99
C LEU A 574 10.67 -15.74 0.32
N ALA A 575 11.90 -15.22 0.41
CA ALA A 575 12.70 -15.28 1.63
C ALA A 575 12.02 -14.55 2.80
N THR A 576 11.44 -13.38 2.55
CA THR A 576 10.61 -12.67 3.54
C THR A 576 9.43 -13.52 3.98
N GLY A 577 8.69 -14.12 3.05
CA GLY A 577 7.55 -14.99 3.37
C GLY A 577 7.94 -16.20 4.23
N ILE A 578 9.08 -16.84 3.93
CA ILE A 578 9.63 -17.96 4.72
C ILE A 578 10.02 -17.48 6.13
N MET A 579 10.69 -16.33 6.23
CA MET A 579 11.07 -15.75 7.52
C MET A 579 9.84 -15.45 8.38
N LEU A 580 8.81 -14.83 7.81
CA LEU A 580 7.56 -14.49 8.50
C LEU A 580 6.74 -15.72 8.87
N LEU A 581 6.73 -16.75 8.01
CA LEU A 581 6.14 -18.04 8.34
C LEU A 581 6.83 -18.68 9.55
N GLY A 582 8.16 -18.63 9.61
CA GLY A 582 8.93 -19.04 10.77
C GLY A 582 8.54 -18.24 12.02
N LEU A 583 8.49 -16.91 11.90
CA LEU A 583 8.13 -16.01 13.01
C LEU A 583 6.71 -16.23 13.55
N SER A 584 5.76 -16.72 12.74
CA SER A 584 4.39 -16.97 13.21
C SER A 584 4.31 -17.97 14.37
N GLY A 585 5.24 -18.92 14.45
CA GLY A 585 5.25 -19.97 15.47
C GLY A 585 5.89 -19.57 16.79
N PHE A 586 6.37 -18.34 16.92
CA PHE A 586 6.87 -17.80 18.18
C PHE A 586 5.67 -17.29 18.99
N ASN A 587 5.28 -18.02 20.03
CA ASN A 587 4.24 -17.65 20.99
C ASN A 587 4.73 -17.88 22.42
N GLU A 588 4.99 -16.81 23.20
CA GLU A 588 5.29 -16.78 24.66
C GLU A 588 6.10 -17.96 25.28
N SER A 589 6.92 -18.69 24.52
CA SER A 589 7.67 -19.89 24.96
C SER A 589 9.10 -19.95 24.43
N THR A 590 9.56 -18.92 23.73
CA THR A 590 10.95 -18.76 23.29
C THR A 590 11.59 -17.58 24.00
N GLU A 591 11.92 -17.78 25.28
CA GLU A 591 12.90 -16.93 25.96
C GLU A 591 14.29 -17.25 25.40
N PHE A 592 14.90 -16.31 24.66
CA PHE A 592 16.27 -16.41 24.19
C PHE A 592 17.22 -15.92 25.30
N ILE A 593 17.84 -16.84 26.05
CA ILE A 593 18.86 -16.49 27.04
C ILE A 593 20.21 -17.09 26.63
N PHE A 594 21.22 -16.23 26.50
CA PHE A 594 22.62 -16.60 26.27
C PHE A 594 23.41 -16.62 27.59
N GLY A 595 23.43 -17.77 28.30
CA GLY A 595 24.31 -18.09 29.46
C GLY A 595 24.00 -17.32 30.77
N ASN A 596 24.41 -17.70 31.99
CA ASN A 596 25.11 -18.84 32.58
C ASN A 596 24.57 -19.03 34.03
N ALA A 597 23.49 -19.78 34.24
CA ALA A 597 23.14 -20.34 35.56
C ALA A 597 22.16 -21.50 35.37
N ILE A 598 22.50 -22.64 35.96
CA ILE A 598 21.71 -23.89 35.91
C ILE A 598 20.48 -23.70 36.79
N THR A 599 19.40 -23.20 36.20
CA THR A 599 18.03 -23.54 36.59
C THR A 599 17.37 -24.03 35.31
N GLU A 600 16.97 -25.31 35.30
CA GLU A 600 16.35 -25.97 34.14
C GLU A 600 15.10 -25.18 33.69
N LEU A 601 15.28 -24.33 32.70
CA LEU A 601 14.19 -23.74 31.92
C LEU A 601 14.14 -24.48 30.60
N SER A 602 13.24 -25.45 30.50
CA SER A 602 13.02 -26.17 29.26
C SER A 602 12.42 -25.21 28.23
N VAL A 603 13.21 -24.81 27.23
CA VAL A 603 12.64 -24.28 25.98
C VAL A 603 11.80 -25.41 25.39
N ALA A 604 10.50 -25.37 25.61
CA ALA A 604 9.58 -26.26 24.92
C ALA A 604 9.46 -25.76 23.48
N ILE A 605 10.46 -26.05 22.64
CA ILE A 605 10.33 -25.88 21.19
C ILE A 605 9.29 -26.91 20.74
N SER A 606 8.01 -26.52 20.82
CA SER A 606 6.88 -27.37 20.48
C SER A 606 6.96 -27.84 19.03
N ASN A 607 7.54 -27.00 18.15
CA ASN A 607 7.84 -27.36 16.77
C ASN A 607 9.12 -26.66 16.27
N PRO A 608 10.24 -27.39 16.07
CA PRO A 608 11.53 -26.82 15.66
C PRO A 608 11.54 -26.28 14.23
N ILE A 609 10.49 -26.56 13.44
CA ILE A 609 10.35 -26.06 12.07
C ILE A 609 10.30 -24.54 12.06
N TYR A 610 9.61 -23.90 13.01
CA TYR A 610 9.43 -22.44 13.01
C TYR A 610 10.74 -21.67 13.20
N PRO A 611 11.56 -21.93 14.24
CA PRO A 611 12.88 -21.32 14.35
C PRO A 611 13.80 -21.60 13.15
N ALA A 612 13.78 -22.83 12.62
CA ALA A 612 14.57 -23.18 11.46
C ALA A 612 14.17 -22.36 10.22
N LEU A 613 12.87 -22.21 9.96
CA LEU A 613 12.34 -21.38 8.87
C LEU A 613 12.71 -19.90 9.06
N THR A 614 12.68 -19.38 10.29
CA THR A 614 13.11 -18.00 10.56
C THR A 614 14.57 -17.78 10.19
N VAL A 615 15.48 -18.67 10.62
CA VAL A 615 16.92 -18.56 10.32
C VAL A 615 17.18 -18.74 8.82
N ILE A 616 16.56 -19.76 8.19
CA ILE A 616 16.70 -20.00 6.74
C ILE A 616 16.18 -18.80 5.94
N GLY A 617 15.00 -18.29 6.29
CA GLY A 617 14.41 -17.12 5.67
C GLY A 617 15.28 -15.88 5.82
N LEU A 618 15.84 -15.63 7.01
CA LEU A 618 16.73 -14.50 7.27
C LEU A 618 18.04 -14.58 6.47
N LEU A 619 18.69 -15.74 6.44
CA LEU A 619 19.91 -15.94 5.66
C LEU A 619 19.64 -15.80 4.15
N ALA A 620 18.52 -16.35 3.68
CA ALA A 620 18.10 -16.20 2.29
C ALA A 620 17.76 -14.73 1.96
N LEU A 621 17.13 -14.00 2.87
CA LEU A 621 16.77 -12.59 2.71
C LEU A 621 18.03 -11.73 2.54
N VAL A 622 19.02 -11.91 3.42
CA VAL A 622 20.31 -11.20 3.31
C VAL A 622 21.03 -11.57 2.01
N GLY A 623 21.12 -12.87 1.70
CA GLY A 623 21.80 -13.35 0.48
C GLY A 623 21.16 -12.84 -0.80
N THR A 624 19.83 -12.87 -0.90
CA THR A 624 19.08 -12.37 -2.06
C THR A 624 19.13 -10.86 -2.17
N GLY A 625 19.07 -10.13 -1.05
CA GLY A 625 19.23 -8.66 -1.03
C GLY A 625 20.59 -8.20 -1.52
N VAL A 626 21.68 -8.85 -1.08
CA VAL A 626 23.04 -8.56 -1.58
C VAL A 626 23.15 -8.84 -3.07
N LYS A 627 22.60 -9.97 -3.55
CA LYS A 627 22.62 -10.32 -4.97
C LYS A 627 21.79 -9.37 -5.83
N TRP A 628 20.66 -8.89 -5.32
CA TRP A 628 19.87 -7.84 -5.96
C TRP A 628 20.67 -6.55 -6.13
N GLY A 629 21.35 -6.10 -5.07
CA GLY A 629 22.17 -4.89 -5.11
C GLY A 629 23.38 -4.99 -6.05
N LEU A 630 23.91 -6.19 -6.24
CA LEU A 630 25.05 -6.44 -7.16
C LEU A 630 24.64 -6.65 -8.62
N GLU A 631 23.35 -6.84 -8.91
CA GLU A 631 22.86 -7.02 -10.28
C GLU A 631 22.90 -5.70 -11.04
N ASP A 632 23.67 -5.67 -12.13
CA ASP A 632 23.63 -4.60 -13.12
C ASP A 632 22.26 -4.62 -13.83
N PHE A 633 21.49 -3.55 -13.63
CA PHE A 633 20.16 -3.41 -14.19
C PHE A 633 20.00 -2.03 -14.80
N TYR A 634 19.67 -1.99 -16.08
CA TYR A 634 19.41 -0.76 -16.81
C TYR A 634 17.91 -0.48 -16.76
N ALA A 635 17.49 0.60 -16.10
CA ALA A 635 16.11 1.07 -16.13
C ALA A 635 15.92 2.10 -17.25
N PRO A 636 14.71 2.24 -17.82
CA PRO A 636 14.44 3.30 -18.79
C PRO A 636 14.82 4.68 -18.24
N PRO A 637 15.48 5.53 -19.06
CA PRO A 637 15.72 6.91 -18.69
C PRO A 637 14.38 7.64 -18.56
N SER A 638 14.32 8.65 -17.69
CA SER A 638 13.12 9.48 -17.50
C SER A 638 13.52 10.92 -17.78
N GLU A 639 13.45 11.32 -19.04
CA GLU A 639 13.91 12.64 -19.47
C GLU A 639 12.74 13.54 -19.91
N PHE A 640 12.89 14.83 -19.60
CA PHE A 640 12.14 15.95 -20.17
C PHE A 640 10.63 16.04 -19.86
N ALA A 641 10.27 16.44 -18.65
CA ALA A 641 8.93 16.97 -18.39
C ALA A 641 8.91 18.05 -17.32
N GLU A 642 7.80 18.80 -17.25
CA GLU A 642 7.51 19.67 -16.12
C GLU A 642 7.40 18.81 -14.85
N ARG A 643 8.33 19.02 -13.91
CA ARG A 643 8.43 18.23 -12.67
C ARG A 643 7.86 18.97 -11.46
N TRP A 644 7.02 19.99 -11.66
CA TRP A 644 6.41 20.71 -10.54
C TRP A 644 5.68 19.72 -9.60
N PRO A 645 5.87 19.84 -8.27
CA PRO A 645 6.65 20.86 -7.54
C PRO A 645 8.14 20.53 -7.32
N PHE A 646 8.65 19.41 -7.82
CA PHE A 646 10.00 18.86 -7.59
C PHE A 646 10.98 19.15 -8.75
N ASN A 647 10.91 20.34 -9.36
CA ASN A 647 11.82 20.73 -10.44
C ASN A 647 13.29 20.66 -9.96
N GLY A 648 14.16 20.08 -10.79
CA GLY A 648 15.59 19.90 -10.47
C GLY A 648 15.90 18.77 -9.49
N VAL A 649 14.90 18.06 -8.96
CA VAL A 649 15.12 16.87 -8.12
C VAL A 649 15.20 15.63 -9.00
N GLU A 650 16.22 14.82 -8.77
CA GLU A 650 16.43 13.57 -9.48
C GLU A 650 15.48 12.45 -9.00
N LYS A 651 15.10 11.56 -9.91
CA LYS A 651 14.29 10.35 -9.70
C LYS A 651 14.61 9.60 -8.40
N VAL A 652 15.86 9.15 -8.19
CA VAL A 652 16.21 8.31 -7.02
C VAL A 652 16.12 9.11 -5.72
N LYS A 653 16.56 10.37 -5.74
CA LYS A 653 16.46 11.29 -4.61
C LYS A 653 15.01 11.55 -4.20
N LEU A 654 14.14 11.77 -5.19
CA LEU A 654 12.71 11.97 -4.96
C LEU A 654 12.06 10.71 -4.36
N GLY A 655 12.41 9.52 -4.88
CA GLY A 655 11.96 8.25 -4.31
C GLY A 655 12.42 8.06 -2.86
N MET A 656 13.67 8.42 -2.55
CA MET A 656 14.18 8.40 -1.17
C MET A 656 13.40 9.36 -0.26
N TRP A 657 13.06 10.56 -0.72
CA TRP A 657 12.24 11.49 0.08
C TRP A 657 10.86 10.93 0.39
N PHE A 658 10.18 10.31 -0.58
CA PHE A 658 8.90 9.65 -0.32
C PHE A 658 9.04 8.46 0.62
N PHE A 659 10.08 7.64 0.46
CA PHE A 659 10.36 6.54 1.39
C PHE A 659 10.55 7.05 2.82
N LEU A 660 11.39 8.07 3.04
CA LEU A 660 11.61 8.64 4.36
C LEU A 660 10.37 9.34 4.92
N ALA A 661 9.54 9.95 4.07
CA ALA A 661 8.27 10.51 4.50
C ALA A 661 7.32 9.44 5.06
N SER A 662 7.37 8.21 4.53
CA SER A 662 6.62 7.09 5.11
C SER A 662 7.17 6.67 6.47
N ASP A 663 8.50 6.62 6.64
CA ASP A 663 9.13 6.28 7.92
C ASP A 663 8.83 7.32 9.01
N VAL A 664 8.73 8.61 8.66
CA VAL A 664 8.29 9.68 9.58
C VAL A 664 6.93 9.32 10.20
N ILE A 665 6.00 8.80 9.40
CA ILE A 665 4.67 8.42 9.88
C ILE A 665 4.73 7.15 10.73
N VAL A 666 5.56 6.16 10.37
CA VAL A 666 5.76 4.96 11.18
C VAL A 666 6.28 5.34 12.57
N PHE A 667 7.38 6.07 12.67
CA PHE A 667 7.91 6.52 13.96
C PHE A 667 6.95 7.48 14.68
N GLY A 668 6.26 8.35 13.95
CA GLY A 668 5.23 9.23 14.48
C GLY A 668 4.10 8.47 15.17
N ALA A 669 3.67 7.33 14.61
CA ALA A 669 2.68 6.45 15.22
C ALA A 669 3.20 5.75 16.49
N PHE A 670 4.45 5.28 16.50
CA PHE A 670 5.07 4.70 17.70
C PHE A 670 5.23 5.73 18.83
N ILE A 671 5.71 6.93 18.50
CA ILE A 671 5.83 8.04 19.45
C ILE A 671 4.45 8.46 19.97
N SER A 672 3.45 8.56 19.09
CA SER A 672 2.08 8.88 19.48
C SER A 672 1.47 7.80 20.37
N ALA A 673 1.73 6.52 20.09
CA ALA A 673 1.31 5.41 20.94
C ALA A 673 1.94 5.48 22.33
N ALA A 674 3.25 5.74 22.39
CA ALA A 674 3.99 5.93 23.64
C ALA A 674 3.41 7.06 24.48
N VAL A 675 3.21 8.23 23.88
CA VAL A 675 2.65 9.43 24.51
C VAL A 675 1.21 9.18 24.96
N PHE A 676 0.39 8.55 24.12
CA PHE A 676 -1.02 8.28 24.41
C PHE A 676 -1.17 7.36 25.62
N ILE A 677 -0.48 6.23 25.64
CA ILE A 677 -0.55 5.28 26.75
C ILE A 677 -0.02 5.94 28.02
N ARG A 678 1.12 6.62 27.95
CA ARG A 678 1.70 7.32 29.10
C ARG A 678 0.76 8.39 29.66
N TYR A 679 0.10 9.15 28.79
CA TYR A 679 -0.88 10.16 29.21
C TYR A 679 -2.05 9.51 29.96
N ASN A 680 -2.60 8.41 29.43
CA ASN A 680 -3.69 7.68 30.07
C ASN A 680 -3.26 6.98 31.37
N ALA A 681 -1.99 6.59 31.50
CA ALA A 681 -1.40 6.07 32.72
C ALA A 681 -1.11 7.17 33.78
N GLY A 682 -1.15 8.44 33.38
CA GLY A 682 -0.78 9.60 34.18
C GLY A 682 0.70 9.99 33.99
N TRP A 683 0.97 11.12 33.33
CA TRP A 683 2.35 11.48 32.92
C TRP A 683 3.41 11.47 34.03
N GLY A 684 3.02 11.85 35.26
CA GLY A 684 3.90 11.92 36.43
C GLY A 684 4.08 10.61 37.20
N THR A 685 3.44 9.51 36.79
CA THR A 685 3.60 8.20 37.42
C THR A 685 4.71 7.36 36.77
N TRP A 686 5.25 7.81 35.63
CA TRP A 686 6.28 7.11 34.87
C TRP A 686 7.65 7.71 35.15
N THR A 687 8.61 6.85 35.50
CA THR A 687 10.03 7.19 35.58
C THR A 687 10.77 6.63 34.36
N PRO A 688 11.82 7.32 33.85
CA PRO A 688 12.70 6.75 32.84
C PRO A 688 13.21 5.35 33.25
N ILE A 689 13.13 4.40 32.32
CA ILE A 689 13.70 3.05 32.52
C ILE A 689 15.24 3.10 32.52
N PRO A 690 15.88 3.73 31.52
CA PRO A 690 17.33 3.91 31.50
C PRO A 690 17.78 5.21 32.15
N ASP A 691 19.04 5.20 32.61
CA ASP A 691 19.75 6.42 32.99
C ASP A 691 20.01 7.29 31.75
N SER A 692 20.08 8.61 31.94
CA SER A 692 20.27 9.55 30.84
C SER A 692 21.66 9.50 30.20
N LEU A 693 22.69 9.07 30.93
CA LEU A 693 24.08 9.11 30.46
C LEU A 693 24.35 8.17 29.27
N PRO A 694 23.99 6.88 29.28
CA PRO A 694 24.11 6.01 28.11
C PRO A 694 23.35 6.56 26.88
N GLY A 695 22.18 7.15 27.10
CA GLY A 695 21.42 7.86 26.06
C GLY A 695 22.19 9.04 25.47
N LEU A 696 22.80 9.87 26.32
CA LEU A 696 23.59 11.04 25.92
C LEU A 696 24.84 10.64 25.11
N ILE A 697 25.53 9.59 25.54
CA ILE A 697 26.69 9.03 24.81
C ILE A 697 26.23 8.60 23.41
N ASN A 698 25.12 7.87 23.31
CA ASN A 698 24.56 7.44 22.03
C ASN A 698 24.14 8.61 21.14
N THR A 699 23.58 9.67 21.71
CA THR A 699 23.29 10.91 20.98
C THR A 699 24.55 11.51 20.38
N PHE A 700 25.64 11.62 21.16
CA PHE A 700 26.91 12.12 20.65
C PHE A 700 27.49 11.24 19.54
N VAL A 701 27.43 9.91 19.71
CA VAL A 701 27.88 8.93 18.72
C VAL A 701 27.12 9.06 17.41
N LEU A 702 25.78 9.14 17.44
CA LEU A 702 24.97 9.25 16.23
C LEU A 702 25.16 10.59 15.51
N LEU A 703 25.14 11.72 16.23
CA LEU A 703 25.37 13.04 15.63
C LEU A 703 26.77 13.12 14.99
N THR A 704 27.79 12.52 15.65
CA THR A 704 29.14 12.42 15.08
C THR A 704 29.14 11.54 13.83
N SER A 705 28.38 10.44 13.83
CA SER A 705 28.27 9.55 12.66
C SER A 705 27.66 10.27 11.46
N SER A 706 26.61 11.07 11.65
CA SER A 706 26.05 11.95 10.62
C SER A 706 27.11 12.88 10.01
N PHE A 707 27.92 13.53 10.85
CA PHE A 707 29.02 14.36 10.36
C PHE A 707 30.01 13.56 9.51
N THR A 708 30.36 12.34 9.90
CA THR A 708 31.26 11.49 9.10
C THR A 708 30.68 11.08 7.74
N VAL A 709 29.35 10.94 7.60
CA VAL A 709 28.69 10.66 6.31
C VAL A 709 28.80 11.85 5.36
N ILE A 710 28.67 13.08 5.88
CA ILE A 710 28.90 14.29 5.08
C ILE A 710 30.35 14.31 4.58
N LEU A 711 31.32 13.95 5.43
CA LEU A 711 32.72 13.83 5.01
C LEU A 711 32.92 12.73 3.95
N ALA A 712 32.16 11.64 3.99
CA ALA A 712 32.16 10.61 2.95
C ALA A 712 31.67 11.17 1.61
N LEU A 713 30.59 11.93 1.60
CA LEU A 713 30.11 12.60 0.39
C LEU A 713 31.15 13.60 -0.16
N VAL A 714 31.76 14.42 0.71
CA VAL A 714 32.84 15.33 0.31
C VAL A 714 34.04 14.57 -0.26
N ALA A 715 34.40 13.42 0.32
CA ALA A 715 35.50 12.60 -0.17
C ALA A 715 35.19 11.96 -1.54
N ALA A 716 33.95 11.50 -1.75
CA ALA A 716 33.48 11.01 -3.05
C ALA A 716 33.54 12.12 -4.12
N HIS A 717 33.03 13.31 -3.78
CA HIS A 717 33.07 14.47 -4.68
C HIS A 717 34.51 14.91 -5.02
N ARG A 718 35.44 14.82 -4.06
CA ARG A 718 36.88 15.03 -4.27
C ARG A 718 37.60 13.84 -4.93
N LYS A 719 36.87 12.80 -5.36
CA LYS A 719 37.39 11.56 -5.97
C LYS A 719 38.46 10.88 -5.12
N SER A 720 38.38 11.01 -3.79
CA SER A 720 39.33 10.43 -2.85
C SER A 720 38.80 9.10 -2.32
N ARG A 721 39.18 7.98 -2.98
CA ARG A 721 38.79 6.63 -2.55
C ARG A 721 39.21 6.33 -1.11
N LYS A 722 40.43 6.70 -0.72
CA LYS A 722 40.93 6.50 0.66
C LYS A 722 40.12 7.33 1.66
N GLY A 723 39.79 8.58 1.32
CA GLY A 723 38.95 9.43 2.16
C GLY A 723 37.56 8.83 2.34
N LEU A 724 36.91 8.40 1.24
CA LEU A 724 35.58 7.81 1.25
C LEU A 724 35.53 6.54 2.11
N LEU A 725 36.49 5.63 1.95
CA LEU A 725 36.57 4.40 2.75
C LEU A 725 36.83 4.70 4.23
N ALA A 726 37.68 5.67 4.55
CA ALA A 726 37.98 6.03 5.93
C ALA A 726 36.77 6.63 6.65
N THR A 727 36.03 7.52 5.98
CA THR A 727 34.87 8.19 6.58
C THR A 727 33.65 7.28 6.66
N LEU A 728 33.37 6.46 5.63
CA LEU A 728 32.33 5.41 5.72
C LEU A 728 32.68 4.37 6.79
N GLY A 729 33.96 4.01 6.91
CA GLY A 729 34.45 3.14 7.98
C GLY A 729 34.24 3.75 9.38
N ALA A 730 34.47 5.07 9.53
CA ALA A 730 34.19 5.79 10.76
C ALA A 730 32.68 5.82 11.09
N THR A 731 31.82 6.09 10.12
CA THR A 731 30.35 6.00 10.28
C THR A 731 29.95 4.60 10.75
N THR A 732 30.48 3.57 10.10
CA THR A 732 30.19 2.16 10.40
C THR A 732 30.61 1.81 11.83
N LEU A 733 31.82 2.22 12.26
CA LEU A 733 32.30 2.01 13.62
C LEU A 733 31.43 2.71 14.67
N LEU A 734 31.03 3.96 14.41
CA LEU A 734 30.13 4.71 15.28
C LEU A 734 28.74 4.05 15.36
N GLY A 735 28.18 3.58 14.24
CA GLY A 735 26.92 2.85 14.26
C GLY A 735 27.00 1.53 15.04
N PHE A 736 28.07 0.76 14.90
CA PHE A 736 28.31 -0.42 15.76
C PHE A 736 28.50 -0.04 17.23
N THR A 737 29.12 1.11 17.51
CA THR A 737 29.28 1.61 18.88
C THR A 737 27.93 1.95 19.49
N PHE A 738 27.04 2.62 18.73
CA PHE A 738 25.67 2.89 19.14
C PHE A 738 24.92 1.59 19.47
N LEU A 739 24.96 0.60 18.58
CA LEU A 739 24.33 -0.71 18.81
C LEU A 739 24.94 -1.45 20.01
N GLY A 740 26.26 -1.35 20.22
CA GLY A 740 26.95 -1.95 21.35
C GLY A 740 26.50 -1.36 22.68
N VAL A 741 26.39 -0.03 22.77
CA VAL A 741 25.86 0.65 23.96
C VAL A 741 24.40 0.28 24.19
N LYS A 742 23.58 0.21 23.13
CA LYS A 742 22.17 -0.22 23.22
C LYS A 742 22.04 -1.66 23.70
N ALA A 743 22.84 -2.58 23.16
CA ALA A 743 22.82 -3.97 23.57
C ALA A 743 23.24 -4.14 25.03
N TRP A 744 24.27 -3.41 25.48
CA TRP A 744 24.68 -3.40 26.88
C TRP A 744 23.60 -2.83 27.81
N GLU A 745 22.95 -1.74 27.40
CA GLU A 745 21.85 -1.13 28.15
C GLU A 745 20.65 -2.08 28.27
N TRP A 746 20.22 -2.69 27.16
CA TRP A 746 19.15 -3.69 27.14
C TRP A 746 19.50 -4.91 28.00
N TRP A 747 20.73 -5.41 27.87
CA TRP A 747 21.22 -6.51 28.70
C TRP A 747 21.13 -6.17 30.19
N THR A 748 21.57 -4.97 30.57
CA THR A 748 21.50 -4.52 31.96
C THR A 748 20.05 -4.44 32.44
N LYS A 749 19.15 -3.85 31.65
CA LYS A 749 17.74 -3.73 32.02
C LYS A 749 17.02 -5.07 32.15
N ILE A 750 17.29 -6.01 31.26
CA ILE A 750 16.64 -7.33 31.28
C ILE A 750 17.24 -8.21 32.39
N TYR A 751 18.57 -8.33 32.44
CA TYR A 751 19.23 -9.36 33.26
C TYR A 751 19.72 -8.88 34.62
N VAL A 752 19.94 -7.57 34.80
CA VAL A 752 20.41 -6.99 36.07
C VAL A 752 19.24 -6.35 36.81
N ASP A 753 18.46 -5.52 36.12
CA ASP A 753 17.35 -4.77 36.74
C ASP A 753 16.02 -5.55 36.73
N GLY A 754 15.94 -6.67 36.00
CA GLY A 754 14.75 -7.54 35.95
C GLY A 754 13.54 -6.91 35.23
N VAL A 755 13.77 -6.03 34.25
CA VAL A 755 12.73 -5.37 33.46
C VAL A 755 12.31 -6.26 32.30
N PHE A 756 11.08 -6.81 32.38
CA PHE A 756 10.50 -7.67 31.35
C PHE A 756 9.25 -7.05 30.73
N LEU A 757 8.91 -7.48 29.51
CA LEU A 757 7.78 -6.95 28.75
C LEU A 757 6.42 -7.22 29.38
N SER A 758 6.28 -8.32 30.15
CA SER A 758 5.01 -8.82 30.69
C SER A 758 4.97 -8.91 32.22
N THR A 759 6.09 -8.65 32.92
CA THR A 759 6.17 -8.81 34.38
C THR A 759 6.00 -7.49 35.10
N VAL A 760 5.09 -7.45 36.07
CA VAL A 760 4.86 -6.27 36.91
C VAL A 760 5.92 -6.20 38.00
N ALA A 761 6.75 -5.15 37.96
CA ALA A 761 7.71 -4.82 39.00
C ALA A 761 7.02 -4.35 40.28
N GLU A 762 7.60 -4.72 41.43
CA GLU A 762 7.09 -4.36 42.75
C GLU A 762 6.98 -2.83 42.90
N GLY A 763 5.79 -2.34 43.23
CA GLY A 763 5.53 -0.90 43.39
C GLY A 763 5.34 -0.10 42.10
N ASN A 764 5.48 -0.70 40.91
CA ASN A 764 5.22 -0.03 39.63
C ASN A 764 4.28 -0.87 38.73
N PRO A 765 2.96 -0.65 38.80
CA PRO A 765 1.99 -1.39 37.98
C PRO A 765 2.13 -1.13 36.47
N TYR A 766 2.80 -0.05 36.07
CA TYR A 766 2.99 0.35 34.67
C TYR A 766 4.28 -0.21 34.05
N SER A 767 5.08 -0.96 34.81
CA SER A 767 6.36 -1.49 34.35
C SER A 767 6.30 -2.32 33.06
N PRO A 768 5.29 -3.19 32.80
CA PRO A 768 5.22 -3.95 31.54
C PRO A 768 5.02 -3.05 30.32
N VAL A 769 4.14 -2.06 30.46
CA VAL A 769 3.81 -1.15 29.36
C VAL A 769 4.92 -0.12 29.13
N GLN A 770 5.59 0.35 30.19
CA GLN A 770 6.81 1.16 30.06
C GLN A 770 7.89 0.39 29.31
N ALA A 771 8.15 -0.86 29.69
CA ALA A 771 9.12 -1.72 29.04
C ALA A 771 8.78 -1.96 27.57
N SER A 772 7.51 -2.28 27.29
CA SER A 772 7.00 -2.48 25.93
C SER A 772 7.23 -1.27 25.04
N VAL A 773 6.82 -0.09 25.52
CA VAL A 773 6.96 1.14 24.75
C VAL A 773 8.44 1.47 24.50
N TYR A 774 9.31 1.26 25.50
CA TYR A 774 10.75 1.50 25.39
C TYR A 774 11.44 0.52 24.44
N PHE A 775 11.36 -0.80 24.71
CA PHE A 775 12.10 -1.82 23.96
C PHE A 775 11.64 -1.93 22.51
N VAL A 776 10.33 -1.88 22.26
CA VAL A 776 9.81 -2.03 20.89
C VAL A 776 10.15 -0.80 20.05
N THR A 777 9.99 0.42 20.59
CA THR A 777 10.31 1.65 19.86
C THR A 777 11.82 1.82 19.62
N THR A 778 12.65 1.59 20.64
CA THR A 778 14.11 1.63 20.46
C THR A 778 14.64 0.46 19.64
N GLY A 779 13.95 -0.69 19.65
CA GLY A 779 14.23 -1.82 18.79
C GLY A 779 13.94 -1.53 17.32
N LEU A 780 12.81 -0.87 17.03
CA LEU A 780 12.50 -0.39 15.68
C LEU A 780 13.61 0.54 15.17
N HIS A 781 14.07 1.48 16.00
CA HIS A 781 15.19 2.36 15.66
C HIS A 781 16.50 1.58 15.42
N ALA A 782 16.81 0.61 16.28
CA ALA A 782 17.97 -0.26 16.11
C ALA A 782 17.93 -1.06 14.79
N ILE A 783 16.77 -1.54 14.36
CA ILE A 783 16.58 -2.20 13.06
C ILE A 783 16.93 -1.24 11.91
N HIS A 784 16.55 0.03 11.99
CA HIS A 784 16.92 1.03 10.97
C HIS A 784 18.42 1.32 10.98
N VAL A 785 19.06 1.39 12.15
CA VAL A 785 20.53 1.53 12.26
C VAL A 785 21.23 0.31 11.62
N ILE A 786 20.76 -0.91 11.89
CA ILE A 786 21.29 -2.15 11.27
C ILE A 786 21.12 -2.09 9.75
N GLY A 787 19.94 -1.69 9.25
CA GLY A 787 19.70 -1.50 7.82
C GLY A 787 20.69 -0.51 7.20
N GLY A 788 20.90 0.63 7.85
CA GLY A 788 21.90 1.62 7.45
C GLY A 788 23.34 1.06 7.46
N LEU A 789 23.71 0.24 8.45
CA LEU A 789 25.03 -0.41 8.51
C LEU A 789 25.23 -1.43 7.38
N LEU A 790 24.19 -2.17 7.01
CA LEU A 790 24.22 -3.08 5.87
C LEU A 790 24.44 -2.30 4.56
N ILE A 791 23.76 -1.17 4.38
CA ILE A 791 23.95 -0.29 3.22
C ILE A 791 25.36 0.31 3.23
N ALA A 792 25.84 0.80 4.38
CA ALA A 792 27.19 1.35 4.53
C ALA A 792 28.27 0.31 4.17
N GLY A 793 28.12 -0.93 4.66
CA GLY A 793 29.01 -2.05 4.32
C GLY A 793 29.00 -2.37 2.82
N PHE A 794 27.82 -2.35 2.19
CA PHE A 794 27.68 -2.53 0.75
C PHE A 794 28.37 -1.40 -0.05
N LEU A 795 28.17 -0.13 0.35
CA LEU A 795 28.85 1.01 -0.25
C LEU A 795 30.36 0.93 -0.07
N MET A 796 30.85 0.52 1.10
CA MET A 796 32.29 0.31 1.33
C MET A 796 32.86 -0.78 0.41
N TYR A 797 32.16 -1.91 0.26
CA TYR A 797 32.55 -2.98 -0.65
C TYR A 797 32.66 -2.48 -2.10
N ARG A 798 31.66 -1.74 -2.57
CA ARG A 798 31.65 -1.16 -3.93
C ARG A 798 32.73 -0.08 -4.10
N ALA A 799 32.91 0.80 -3.12
CA ALA A 799 33.93 1.85 -3.12
C ALA A 799 35.36 1.27 -3.14
N TYR A 800 35.58 0.16 -2.43
CA TYR A 800 36.85 -0.57 -2.47
C TYR A 800 37.19 -1.05 -3.89
N HIS A 801 36.18 -1.50 -4.64
CA HIS A 801 36.29 -1.91 -6.04
C HIS A 801 36.23 -0.74 -7.05
N GLY A 802 36.34 0.50 -6.59
CA GLY A 802 36.46 1.69 -7.46
C GLY A 802 35.15 2.39 -7.82
N ALA A 803 34.02 2.03 -7.20
CA ALA A 803 32.77 2.75 -7.42
C ALA A 803 32.76 4.16 -6.80
N TYR A 804 31.78 4.97 -7.23
CA TYR A 804 31.43 6.30 -6.69
C TYR A 804 32.43 7.45 -6.92
N MET A 805 33.44 7.25 -7.76
CA MET A 805 34.37 8.31 -8.17
C MET A 805 33.85 9.14 -9.35
N GLU A 806 32.95 8.56 -10.14
CA GLU A 806 32.29 9.21 -11.28
C GLU A 806 30.83 9.57 -10.99
N ASP A 807 30.21 8.84 -10.06
CA ASP A 807 28.83 9.04 -9.62
C ASP A 807 28.75 8.91 -8.10
N GLU A 808 28.81 10.03 -7.39
CA GLU A 808 28.75 10.11 -5.93
C GLU A 808 27.33 9.98 -5.36
N ARG A 809 26.29 10.05 -6.20
CA ARG A 809 24.89 10.16 -5.76
C ARG A 809 24.42 9.01 -4.86
N PRO A 810 24.84 7.74 -5.06
CA PRO A 810 24.50 6.67 -4.12
C PRO A 810 24.98 6.94 -2.68
N VAL A 811 26.10 7.66 -2.50
CA VAL A 811 26.59 8.06 -1.17
C VAL A 811 25.70 9.16 -0.58
N GLU A 812 25.22 10.09 -1.41
CA GLU A 812 24.25 11.11 -0.98
C GLU A 812 22.93 10.48 -0.51
N TYR A 813 22.38 9.52 -1.26
CA TYR A 813 21.12 8.86 -0.90
C TYR A 813 21.23 8.07 0.40
N PHE A 814 22.37 7.40 0.62
CA PHE A 814 22.69 6.79 1.91
C PHE A 814 22.77 7.85 3.02
N GLY A 815 23.37 9.01 2.75
CA GLY A 815 23.36 10.14 3.67
C GLY A 815 21.97 10.58 4.08
N LEU A 816 21.03 10.72 3.14
CA LEU A 816 19.64 11.07 3.44
C LEU A 816 19.00 10.06 4.41
N TYR A 817 19.19 8.76 4.17
CA TYR A 817 18.70 7.70 5.06
C TYR A 817 19.36 7.76 6.45
N TRP A 818 20.69 7.85 6.49
CA TRP A 818 21.43 7.85 7.76
C TRP A 818 21.13 9.07 8.63
N HIS A 819 21.00 10.26 8.02
CA HIS A 819 20.60 11.46 8.73
C HIS A 819 19.17 11.36 9.27
N PHE A 820 18.26 10.70 8.55
CA PHE A 820 16.92 10.45 9.08
C PHE A 820 16.95 9.56 10.33
N VAL A 821 17.75 8.49 10.32
CA VAL A 821 17.95 7.62 11.50
C VAL A 821 18.42 8.43 12.71
N ASP A 822 19.31 9.40 12.51
CA ASP A 822 19.78 10.33 13.55
C ASP A 822 18.66 11.27 14.05
N ILE A 823 17.90 11.87 13.13
CA ILE A 823 16.76 12.74 13.48
C ILE A 823 15.74 12.01 14.37
N VAL A 824 15.43 10.74 14.06
CA VAL A 824 14.51 9.94 14.90
C VAL A 824 15.04 9.83 16.32
N TRP A 825 16.35 9.59 16.51
CA TRP A 825 16.95 9.49 17.83
C TRP A 825 16.81 10.78 18.66
N VAL A 826 16.85 11.95 18.02
CA VAL A 826 16.63 13.25 18.67
C VAL A 826 15.25 13.35 19.33
N PHE A 827 14.25 12.62 18.83
CA PHE A 827 12.92 12.54 19.47
C PHE A 827 12.83 11.41 20.50
N LEU A 828 13.46 10.26 20.24
CA LEU A 828 13.43 9.11 21.16
C LEU A 828 14.21 9.37 22.45
N PHE A 829 15.32 10.12 22.37
CA PHE A 829 16.14 10.43 23.54
C PHE A 829 15.34 11.20 24.60
N PRO A 830 14.72 12.37 24.31
CA PRO A 830 13.89 13.05 25.30
C PRO A 830 12.73 12.19 25.81
N LEU A 831 12.06 11.46 24.91
CA LEU A 831 10.88 10.66 25.25
C LEU A 831 11.15 9.57 26.30
N PHE A 832 12.33 8.95 26.26
CA PHE A 832 12.66 7.80 27.12
C PHE A 832 13.73 8.04 28.18
N TYR A 833 14.57 9.07 28.02
CA TYR A 833 15.72 9.32 28.90
C TYR A 833 15.58 10.56 29.77
N LEU A 834 14.69 11.49 29.41
CA LEU A 834 14.51 12.74 30.14
C LEU A 834 13.16 12.83 30.84
N PHE A 835 12.12 12.35 30.17
CA PHE A 835 10.76 12.41 30.68
C PHE A 835 10.33 11.08 31.23
#